data_AF-A0A1R3UJB0-F1
#
_entry.id   AF-A0A1R3UJB0-F1
#
_cell.length_a   1.000
_cell.length_b   1.000
_cell.length_c   1.000
_cell.angle_alpha   90.00
_cell.angle_beta   90.00
_cell.angle_gamma   90.00
#
_symmetry.space_group_name_H-M   'P 1'
#
loop_
_entity.id
_entity.type
_entity.pdbx_description
1 polymer ?
#
loop_
_entity_poly.entity_id
_entity_poly.type
_entity_poly.pdbx_seq_one_letter_code
_entity_poly.pdbx_strand_id
1 'polypeptide(L)'
;MSPRSAQNVILGLGALLIGIAALVFAVWTWSDLGTGARATVLGLTTLTFTVMALPLYRRGLHSTAEAVGVVAAFLMCVDALALWFLSDRLTNGPGYTAAALAVIGALLALYPVLVPLRSPRVLAALLAQPVPVLLVASLPDVHPVWLLTSLGATALADAVAVLLLGAPRPGAPVRTLRASAVTLWLFSSVATVVVVAVAGTVLPIRDSDPFHWWGLAGTLFLGGATGLLSARGPGRNADAPSFHSVAGLSVLALLPLAAGPSTLPALPRVTVPPWSVSPSEMSTKALALLGSDGRAMPEFPTVYLIGVVVAALLALGAVWLLRRRSLFVIAMLLAPSTLLAVPVLLGMSQTITVVWALLVGAALVLSAGVAPRGLSSTPVLVGSATLFTGLVWALPERYTTLAALLLIVATAMVAAAGARRFAGSGHRPEPGGRVAGLYMGAMLPWALVLLTGSVFMIVNRGAADTEQAQWWLLTATVVLTGATALLMSRVPTPSSLSAPTAPNQPDQRTDLRGMFSVVGVLLLPAAPLLALPSDRPALALFSSEHTSWSASPGVVREPASAVLGSSAQPDPLTGALSALGVVAVGALALALVVFIERRWTAVGVALIAPPTLVPLPVLFGAPFAVAVVWTLLVGAALLLCAALPRASLPSWLLGVSGLATLLLGLAWSSVEQHTMLAALVLVAAITMVSALSARRPSVGGEGEDDTAAAVYGTTVIVWAVALVIGGASLAATAARATSGAESHGPWWLLGATGLLLGATALVLDGVASRVLGATDDPRGEDGPGSDSTGIGPFGIGGLLLLIAQPLVVGPAGVPALSFFAWDHLPEGASTGALLEPAHEFIGLSDATTLAGLAVALGTLITGALAVGAVRLFHRGLLVPAAALLAPLTLVPLPFALGLPFLVALVCAVLVGAALTAGSGLVDRTGTAWVVWSAGLFTFALAFSWALSERYAAVGVLLAWAVAASVTSALARVRSITVASTAAATFGTGAFSLALLLAMGAPAEYAAFGPLMVVAAVAATAPRLRSPLSEATEIPAAVWAAIALLVTVGAGTRLELVALALAVVGVIALAGAVRPGRWWTALVGGLLMFCSLWTALAAWDVAVPEAYTVPPALAFLVIGWEWERRVDEAPASLLSYGGGLLLLLGPTVWLALDGQDLGWRVPVALVVGLATVVWGLRSRLQAQLLLGGGALLTVSLRAFGPPLWDLTLLLPNWVPFAVLGLLLLLIGARYEANLNRLRRVGRYVGALR
;
A
#
# COMPACT_ATOMS: atom_id res chain seq x y z
N MET A 1 -0.86 -32.52 21.58
CA MET A 1 -0.80 -33.05 20.19
C MET A 1 -1.68 -34.30 20.06
N SER A 2 -2.38 -34.55 18.94
CA SER A 2 -3.27 -35.73 18.77
C SER A 2 -2.51 -36.98 18.27
N PRO A 3 -2.86 -38.20 18.72
CA PRO A 3 -2.08 -39.41 18.44
C PRO A 3 -2.06 -39.84 16.97
N ARG A 4 -3.05 -39.43 16.15
CA ARG A 4 -3.10 -39.72 14.71
C ARG A 4 -2.20 -38.79 13.89
N SER A 5 -2.05 -37.54 14.32
CA SER A 5 -1.19 -36.56 13.63
C SER A 5 0.29 -36.93 13.78
N ALA A 6 0.73 -37.25 15.01
CA ALA A 6 2.10 -37.70 15.25
C ALA A 6 2.44 -38.99 14.45
N GLN A 7 1.51 -39.95 14.38
CA GLN A 7 1.68 -41.20 13.62
C GLN A 7 1.85 -40.94 12.11
N ASN A 8 1.00 -40.09 11.52
CA ASN A 8 1.07 -39.80 10.08
C ASN A 8 2.34 -39.03 9.70
N VAL A 9 2.83 -38.13 10.58
CA VAL A 9 4.09 -37.40 10.36
C VAL A 9 5.28 -38.37 10.35
N ILE A 10 5.32 -39.35 11.26
CA ILE A 10 6.40 -40.33 11.34
C ILE A 10 6.37 -41.28 10.14
N LEU A 11 5.20 -41.81 9.79
CA LEU A 11 5.06 -42.70 8.63
C LEU A 11 5.38 -41.96 7.32
N GLY A 12 4.99 -40.68 7.22
CA GLY A 12 5.33 -39.82 6.09
C GLY A 12 6.82 -39.53 5.99
N LEU A 13 7.48 -39.11 7.09
CA LEU A 13 8.91 -38.84 7.12
C LEU A 13 9.74 -40.10 6.83
N GLY A 14 9.31 -41.26 7.34
CA GLY A 14 9.91 -42.56 7.04
C GLY A 14 9.77 -42.98 5.58
N ALA A 15 8.57 -42.87 5.00
CA ALA A 15 8.34 -43.17 3.57
C ALA A 15 9.13 -42.22 2.65
N LEU A 16 9.24 -40.94 3.02
CA LEU A 16 10.02 -39.94 2.30
C LEU A 16 11.52 -40.26 2.31
N LEU A 17 12.09 -40.54 3.49
CA LEU A 17 13.50 -40.91 3.63
C LEU A 17 13.86 -42.17 2.82
N ILE A 18 12.95 -43.16 2.75
CA ILE A 18 13.13 -44.35 1.92
C ILE A 18 13.05 -44.03 0.42
N GLY A 19 12.09 -43.18 0.02
CA GLY A 19 12.00 -42.70 -1.36
C GLY A 19 13.26 -41.95 -1.81
N ILE A 20 13.79 -41.08 -0.94
CA ILE A 20 15.05 -40.35 -1.17
C ILE A 20 16.21 -41.35 -1.29
N ALA A 21 16.31 -42.34 -0.40
CA ALA A 21 17.36 -43.35 -0.48
C ALA A 21 17.31 -44.17 -1.78
N ALA A 22 16.11 -44.59 -2.22
CA ALA A 22 15.92 -45.33 -3.48
C ALA A 22 16.28 -44.48 -4.71
N LEU A 23 15.96 -43.18 -4.70
CA LEU A 23 16.35 -42.25 -5.75
C LEU A 23 17.87 -42.05 -5.80
N VAL A 24 18.52 -41.86 -4.64
CA VAL A 24 19.98 -41.76 -4.54
C VAL A 24 20.65 -43.03 -5.05
N PHE A 25 20.06 -44.19 -4.76
CA PHE A 25 20.53 -45.46 -5.33
C PHE A 25 20.45 -45.48 -6.86
N ALA A 26 19.30 -45.11 -7.41
CA ALA A 26 19.04 -45.08 -8.86
C ALA A 26 19.88 -44.04 -9.63
N VAL A 27 20.33 -42.96 -8.98
CA VAL A 27 21.08 -41.87 -9.63
C VAL A 27 22.60 -41.98 -9.45
N TRP A 28 23.08 -42.24 -8.22
CA TRP A 28 24.50 -42.09 -7.87
C TRP A 28 25.27 -43.40 -7.73
N THR A 29 24.65 -44.45 -7.17
CA THR A 29 25.30 -45.79 -7.05
C THR A 29 25.00 -46.68 -8.26
N TRP A 30 24.30 -46.12 -9.25
CA TRP A 30 23.89 -46.77 -10.47
C TRP A 30 25.05 -47.08 -11.43
N SER A 31 26.14 -46.30 -11.42
CA SER A 31 27.23 -46.46 -12.41
C SER A 31 28.01 -47.77 -12.28
N ASP A 32 28.09 -48.34 -11.08
CA ASP A 32 29.12 -49.36 -10.75
C ASP A 32 28.61 -50.82 -10.86
N LEU A 33 27.31 -51.03 -11.08
CA LEU A 33 26.68 -52.36 -11.12
C LEU A 33 26.42 -52.84 -12.55
N GLY A 34 26.36 -54.15 -12.82
CA GLY A 34 25.94 -54.67 -14.14
C GLY A 34 24.43 -54.51 -14.39
N THR A 35 23.99 -54.38 -15.66
CA THR A 35 22.59 -54.17 -16.05
C THR A 35 21.60 -55.17 -15.43
N GLY A 36 21.93 -56.46 -15.43
CA GLY A 36 21.11 -57.50 -14.81
C GLY A 36 21.03 -57.40 -13.28
N ALA A 37 22.12 -56.97 -12.62
CA ALA A 37 22.15 -56.76 -11.17
C ALA A 37 21.29 -55.55 -10.75
N ARG A 38 21.28 -54.48 -11.57
CA ARG A 38 20.44 -53.30 -11.33
C ARG A 38 18.96 -53.64 -11.41
N ALA A 39 18.55 -54.32 -12.49
CA ALA A 39 17.15 -54.70 -12.72
C ALA A 39 16.63 -55.70 -11.66
N THR A 40 17.48 -56.63 -11.21
CA THR A 40 17.13 -57.57 -10.15
C THR A 40 16.98 -56.90 -8.79
N VAL A 41 17.89 -55.99 -8.40
CA VAL A 41 17.79 -55.28 -7.11
C VAL A 41 16.54 -54.42 -7.06
N LEU A 42 16.33 -53.55 -8.05
CA LEU A 42 15.17 -52.68 -8.10
C LEU A 42 13.86 -53.47 -8.19
N GLY A 43 13.76 -54.40 -9.16
CA GLY A 43 12.56 -55.22 -9.34
C GLY A 43 12.22 -56.08 -8.11
N LEU A 44 13.22 -56.64 -7.44
CA LEU A 44 13.01 -57.40 -6.20
C LEU A 44 12.57 -56.48 -5.06
N THR A 45 13.14 -55.28 -4.93
CA THR A 45 12.69 -54.32 -3.92
C THR A 45 11.25 -53.88 -4.15
N THR A 46 10.87 -53.50 -5.37
CA THR A 46 9.49 -53.15 -5.72
C THR A 46 8.53 -54.29 -5.44
N LEU A 47 8.90 -55.53 -5.79
CA LEU A 47 8.11 -56.72 -5.51
C LEU A 47 7.96 -56.97 -4.02
N THR A 48 9.03 -56.80 -3.22
CA THR A 48 8.97 -56.99 -1.76
C THR A 48 8.03 -56.00 -1.10
N PHE A 49 8.10 -54.70 -1.42
CA PHE A 49 7.16 -53.69 -0.88
C PHE A 49 5.73 -53.95 -1.34
N THR A 50 5.53 -54.38 -2.60
CA THR A 50 4.20 -54.72 -3.15
C THR A 50 3.58 -55.94 -2.44
N VAL A 51 4.37 -56.98 -2.16
CA VAL A 51 3.90 -58.19 -1.45
C VAL A 51 3.72 -57.91 0.05
N MET A 52 4.57 -57.10 0.67
CA MET A 52 4.53 -56.77 2.11
C MET A 52 3.23 -56.07 2.54
N ALA A 53 2.56 -55.35 1.64
CA ALA A 53 1.26 -54.72 1.95
C ALA A 53 0.15 -55.76 2.26
N LEU A 54 0.20 -56.96 1.68
CA LEU A 54 -0.79 -58.03 1.90
C LEU A 54 -0.82 -58.56 3.35
N PRO A 55 0.30 -59.01 3.96
CA PRO A 55 0.31 -59.45 5.35
C PRO A 55 0.04 -58.30 6.33
N LEU A 56 0.45 -57.06 6.01
CA LEU A 56 0.16 -55.89 6.84
C LEU A 56 -1.34 -55.56 6.86
N TYR A 57 -2.00 -55.64 5.70
CA TYR A 57 -3.44 -55.47 5.58
C TYR A 57 -4.21 -56.56 6.33
N ARG A 58 -3.82 -57.84 6.17
CA ARG A 58 -4.44 -58.97 6.88
C ARG A 58 -4.30 -58.86 8.41
N ARG A 59 -3.27 -58.18 8.91
CA ARG A 59 -3.05 -57.92 10.35
C ARG A 59 -3.81 -56.70 10.88
N GLY A 60 -4.55 -55.98 10.02
CA GLY A 60 -5.35 -54.80 10.38
C GLY A 60 -4.54 -53.50 10.51
N LEU A 61 -3.33 -53.43 9.96
CA LEU A 61 -2.48 -52.24 9.94
C LEU A 61 -2.72 -51.44 8.65
N HIS A 62 -3.90 -50.86 8.52
CA HIS A 62 -4.33 -50.21 7.28
C HIS A 62 -3.49 -48.97 6.94
N SER A 63 -3.07 -48.16 7.92
CA SER A 63 -2.29 -46.93 7.63
C SER A 63 -0.88 -47.27 7.17
N THR A 64 -0.27 -48.29 7.78
CA THR A 64 1.05 -48.80 7.36
C THR A 64 0.98 -49.49 6.00
N ALA A 65 -0.06 -50.29 5.71
CA ALA A 65 -0.24 -50.94 4.41
C ALA A 65 -0.45 -49.92 3.27
N GLU A 66 -1.15 -48.82 3.53
CA GLU A 66 -1.29 -47.70 2.58
C GLU A 66 0.05 -46.99 2.35
N ALA A 67 0.84 -46.70 3.40
CA ALA A 67 2.17 -46.09 3.26
C ALA A 67 3.13 -46.97 2.43
N VAL A 68 3.11 -48.29 2.67
CA VAL A 68 3.88 -49.28 1.91
C VAL A 68 3.40 -49.38 0.45
N GLY A 69 2.09 -49.35 0.21
CA GLY A 69 1.51 -49.32 -1.13
C GLY A 69 1.89 -48.07 -1.94
N VAL A 70 1.99 -46.91 -1.27
CA VAL A 70 2.48 -45.67 -1.89
C VAL A 70 3.97 -45.76 -2.22
N VAL A 71 4.79 -46.33 -1.32
CA VAL A 71 6.22 -46.59 -1.60
C VAL A 71 6.39 -47.54 -2.78
N ALA A 72 5.58 -48.62 -2.86
CA ALA A 72 5.61 -49.54 -3.99
C ALA A 72 5.25 -48.86 -5.33
N ALA A 73 4.24 -47.99 -5.34
CA ALA A 73 3.89 -47.22 -6.54
C ALA A 73 5.01 -46.23 -6.94
N PHE A 74 5.69 -45.61 -5.97
CA PHE A 74 6.86 -44.76 -6.23
C PHE A 74 8.02 -45.57 -6.83
N LEU A 75 8.29 -46.77 -6.29
CA LEU A 75 9.31 -47.66 -6.81
C LEU A 75 9.01 -48.14 -8.23
N MET A 76 7.74 -48.41 -8.60
CA MET A 76 7.37 -48.71 -10.00
C MET A 76 7.73 -47.57 -10.98
N CYS A 77 7.63 -46.31 -10.53
CA CYS A 77 8.07 -45.17 -11.33
C CYS A 77 9.60 -45.10 -11.44
N VAL A 78 10.32 -45.42 -10.36
CA VAL A 78 11.80 -45.53 -10.36
C VAL A 78 12.25 -46.67 -11.28
N ASP A 79 11.54 -47.79 -11.31
CA ASP A 79 11.80 -48.94 -12.19
C ASP A 79 11.62 -48.57 -13.68
N ALA A 80 10.56 -47.83 -14.02
CA ALA A 80 10.34 -47.34 -15.37
C ALA A 80 11.43 -46.34 -15.81
N LEU A 81 11.86 -45.46 -14.89
CA LEU A 81 12.97 -44.53 -15.14
C LEU A 81 14.31 -45.26 -15.34
N ALA A 82 14.57 -46.30 -14.55
CA ALA A 82 15.72 -47.17 -14.71
C ALA A 82 15.72 -47.91 -16.06
N LEU A 83 14.57 -48.44 -16.47
CA LEU A 83 14.40 -49.16 -17.74
C LEU A 83 14.56 -48.21 -18.93
N TRP A 84 14.14 -46.96 -18.81
CA TRP A 84 14.44 -45.90 -19.78
C TRP A 84 15.95 -45.68 -19.96
N PHE A 85 16.71 -45.54 -18.87
CA PHE A 85 18.18 -45.39 -18.92
C PHE A 85 18.90 -46.60 -19.52
N LEU A 86 18.35 -47.80 -19.37
CA LEU A 86 18.90 -49.05 -19.90
C LEU A 86 18.58 -49.28 -21.38
N SER A 87 17.53 -48.64 -21.90
CA SER A 87 17.07 -48.81 -23.29
C SER A 87 17.77 -47.89 -24.30
N ASP A 88 18.96 -47.39 -23.97
CA ASP A 88 19.69 -46.36 -24.72
C ASP A 88 18.82 -45.14 -25.10
N ARG A 89 17.85 -44.80 -24.23
CA ARG A 89 16.89 -43.71 -24.44
C ARG A 89 16.21 -43.83 -25.81
N LEU A 90 15.36 -44.86 -25.98
CA LEU A 90 14.47 -45.05 -27.14
C LEU A 90 14.06 -43.71 -27.78
N THR A 91 14.09 -43.62 -29.11
CA THR A 91 13.92 -42.35 -29.86
C THR A 91 12.64 -41.56 -29.53
N ASN A 92 11.60 -42.22 -28.97
CA ASN A 92 10.30 -41.64 -28.65
C ASN A 92 10.02 -41.59 -27.12
N GLY A 93 10.60 -40.61 -26.42
CA GLY A 93 10.38 -40.40 -24.97
C GLY A 93 8.93 -40.20 -24.53
N PRO A 94 8.13 -39.36 -25.20
CA PRO A 94 6.71 -39.23 -24.89
C PRO A 94 5.94 -40.55 -25.07
N GLY A 95 6.25 -41.31 -26.13
CA GLY A 95 5.61 -42.60 -26.39
C GLY A 95 5.92 -43.65 -25.32
N TYR A 96 7.18 -43.75 -24.91
CA TYR A 96 7.59 -44.67 -23.82
C TYR A 96 6.92 -44.31 -22.50
N THR A 97 6.92 -43.03 -22.13
CA THR A 97 6.30 -42.57 -20.88
C THR A 97 4.78 -42.78 -20.89
N ALA A 98 4.10 -42.56 -22.03
CA ALA A 98 2.68 -42.90 -22.19
C ALA A 98 2.42 -44.39 -21.94
N ALA A 99 3.22 -45.26 -22.57
CA ALA A 99 3.10 -46.70 -22.44
C ALA A 99 3.39 -47.17 -20.99
N ALA A 100 4.46 -46.67 -20.38
CA ALA A 100 4.84 -47.01 -19.01
C ALA A 100 3.74 -46.58 -18.01
N LEU A 101 3.20 -45.37 -18.13
CA LEU A 101 2.12 -44.88 -17.28
C LEU A 101 0.81 -45.64 -17.49
N ALA A 102 0.49 -46.02 -18.74
CA ALA A 102 -0.66 -46.87 -19.03
C ALA A 102 -0.53 -48.26 -18.38
N VAL A 103 0.66 -48.87 -18.44
CA VAL A 103 0.94 -50.18 -17.82
C VAL A 103 0.90 -50.08 -16.28
N ILE A 104 1.59 -49.10 -15.68
CA ILE A 104 1.58 -48.90 -14.22
C ILE A 104 0.15 -48.56 -13.75
N GLY A 105 -0.58 -47.72 -14.48
CA GLY A 105 -1.97 -47.39 -14.20
C GLY A 105 -2.88 -48.61 -14.23
N ALA A 106 -2.73 -49.49 -15.23
CA ALA A 106 -3.47 -50.74 -15.32
C ALA A 106 -3.14 -51.71 -14.16
N LEU A 107 -1.86 -51.84 -13.81
CA LEU A 107 -1.42 -52.65 -12.67
C LEU A 107 -1.98 -52.12 -11.34
N LEU A 108 -1.97 -50.79 -11.12
CA LEU A 108 -2.54 -50.17 -9.92
C LEU A 108 -4.07 -50.21 -9.89
N ALA A 109 -4.74 -50.24 -11.03
CA ALA A 109 -6.19 -50.44 -11.11
C ALA A 109 -6.59 -51.89 -10.75
N LEU A 110 -5.75 -52.87 -11.11
CA LEU A 110 -5.94 -54.29 -10.84
C LEU A 110 -5.50 -54.70 -9.42
N TYR A 111 -4.44 -54.08 -8.87
CA TYR A 111 -3.88 -54.41 -7.56
C TYR A 111 -4.90 -54.43 -6.39
N PRO A 112 -5.90 -53.54 -6.34
CA PRO A 112 -7.01 -53.59 -5.39
C PRO A 112 -7.83 -54.90 -5.37
N VAL A 113 -7.75 -55.71 -6.43
CA VAL A 113 -8.35 -57.06 -6.48
C VAL A 113 -7.57 -58.03 -5.59
N LEU A 114 -6.25 -57.84 -5.44
CA LEU A 114 -5.39 -58.66 -4.59
C LEU A 114 -5.34 -58.15 -3.14
N VAL A 115 -5.20 -56.84 -2.96
CA VAL A 115 -5.20 -56.18 -1.64
C VAL A 115 -6.14 -54.98 -1.70
N PRO A 116 -7.27 -54.96 -0.98
CA PRO A 116 -8.29 -53.90 -1.09
C PRO A 116 -7.85 -52.57 -0.41
N LEU A 117 -6.78 -51.97 -0.94
CA LEU A 117 -6.26 -50.64 -0.61
C LEU A 117 -7.01 -49.57 -1.39
N ARG A 118 -7.04 -48.36 -0.83
CA ARG A 118 -7.74 -47.21 -1.44
C ARG A 118 -6.81 -46.34 -2.29
N SER A 119 -5.55 -46.15 -1.87
CA SER A 119 -4.59 -45.33 -2.62
C SER A 119 -4.29 -45.82 -4.05
N PRO A 120 -4.25 -47.12 -4.39
CA PRO A 120 -3.86 -47.55 -5.74
C PRO A 120 -4.85 -47.18 -6.84
N ARG A 121 -6.17 -47.23 -6.57
CA ARG A 121 -7.19 -46.78 -7.54
C ARG A 121 -7.12 -45.27 -7.82
N VAL A 122 -6.76 -44.51 -6.79
CA VAL A 122 -6.55 -43.06 -6.91
C VAL A 122 -5.30 -42.78 -7.73
N LEU A 123 -4.20 -43.49 -7.45
CA LEU A 123 -2.96 -43.39 -8.21
C LEU A 123 -3.16 -43.84 -9.68
N ALA A 124 -3.90 -44.92 -9.94
CA ALA A 124 -4.21 -45.37 -11.31
C ALA A 124 -4.94 -44.30 -12.13
N ALA A 125 -5.96 -43.66 -11.54
CA ALA A 125 -6.68 -42.57 -12.20
C ALA A 125 -5.78 -41.33 -12.42
N LEU A 126 -4.80 -41.07 -11.55
CA LEU A 126 -3.84 -39.99 -11.72
C LEU A 126 -2.82 -40.29 -12.83
N LEU A 127 -2.31 -41.52 -12.91
CA LEU A 127 -1.33 -41.92 -13.92
C LEU A 127 -1.95 -42.11 -15.32
N ALA A 128 -3.26 -42.34 -15.43
CA ALA A 128 -3.95 -42.44 -16.72
C ALA A 128 -4.15 -41.08 -17.43
N GLN A 129 -4.20 -39.97 -16.67
CA GLN A 129 -4.43 -38.61 -17.21
C GLN A 129 -3.41 -38.17 -18.27
N PRO A 130 -2.09 -38.33 -18.08
CA PRO A 130 -1.10 -37.88 -19.07
C PRO A 130 -1.03 -38.75 -20.34
N VAL A 131 -1.63 -39.95 -20.37
CA VAL A 131 -1.46 -40.91 -21.48
C VAL A 131 -1.91 -40.37 -22.84
N PRO A 132 -3.13 -39.78 -23.00
CA PRO A 132 -3.59 -39.32 -24.32
C PRO A 132 -2.79 -38.14 -24.86
N VAL A 133 -2.29 -37.27 -23.96
CA VAL A 133 -1.44 -36.13 -24.33
C VAL A 133 -0.08 -36.61 -24.81
N LEU A 134 0.52 -37.55 -24.07
CA LEU A 134 1.81 -38.13 -24.44
C LEU A 134 1.74 -38.97 -25.72
N LEU A 135 0.59 -39.59 -26.02
CA LEU A 135 0.35 -40.26 -27.30
C LEU A 135 0.30 -39.28 -28.48
N VAL A 136 -0.42 -38.16 -28.35
CA VAL A 136 -0.43 -37.13 -29.40
C VAL A 136 0.96 -36.50 -29.56
N ALA A 137 1.70 -36.32 -28.46
CA ALA A 137 3.09 -35.85 -28.50
C ALA A 137 4.08 -36.85 -29.11
N SER A 138 3.69 -38.13 -29.26
CA SER A 138 4.54 -39.17 -29.86
C SER A 138 4.36 -39.33 -31.37
N LEU A 139 3.36 -38.67 -31.95
CA LEU A 139 3.10 -38.72 -33.39
C LEU A 139 4.07 -37.80 -34.16
N PRO A 140 4.56 -38.23 -35.34
CA PRO A 140 5.43 -37.39 -36.17
C PRO A 140 4.66 -36.17 -36.71
N ASP A 141 5.34 -35.01 -36.76
CA ASP A 141 4.86 -33.75 -37.34
C ASP A 141 3.56 -33.17 -36.75
N VAL A 142 3.22 -33.51 -35.50
CA VAL A 142 2.00 -32.97 -34.85
C VAL A 142 2.23 -31.58 -34.30
N HIS A 143 1.40 -30.63 -34.77
CA HIS A 143 1.39 -29.27 -34.26
C HIS A 143 0.98 -29.22 -32.78
N PRO A 144 1.64 -28.41 -31.92
CA PRO A 144 1.36 -28.33 -30.48
C PRO A 144 -0.10 -28.04 -30.09
N VAL A 145 -0.87 -27.43 -31.00
CA VAL A 145 -2.31 -27.15 -30.82
C VAL A 145 -3.12 -28.43 -30.61
N TRP A 146 -2.73 -29.54 -31.24
CA TRP A 146 -3.42 -30.82 -31.06
C TRP A 146 -3.19 -31.44 -29.68
N LEU A 147 -2.17 -31.01 -28.94
CA LEU A 147 -2.02 -31.38 -27.53
C LEU A 147 -3.13 -30.75 -26.69
N LEU A 148 -3.51 -29.50 -26.99
CA LEU A 148 -4.63 -28.83 -26.31
C LEU A 148 -5.98 -29.50 -26.64
N THR A 149 -6.17 -30.00 -27.87
CA THR A 149 -7.40 -30.73 -28.22
C THR A 149 -7.45 -32.07 -27.51
N SER A 150 -6.31 -32.78 -27.40
CA SER A 150 -6.22 -34.01 -26.63
C SER A 150 -6.56 -33.81 -25.15
N LEU A 151 -6.08 -32.72 -24.54
CA LEU A 151 -6.41 -32.32 -23.16
C LEU A 151 -7.91 -32.04 -23.00
N GLY A 152 -8.49 -31.25 -23.91
CA GLY A 152 -9.92 -30.96 -23.92
C GLY A 152 -10.78 -32.22 -24.09
N ALA A 153 -10.33 -33.17 -24.93
CA ALA A 153 -10.97 -34.46 -25.12
C ALA A 153 -10.89 -35.34 -23.87
N THR A 154 -9.74 -35.38 -23.17
CA THR A 154 -9.62 -36.08 -21.88
C THR A 154 -10.52 -35.51 -20.81
N ALA A 155 -10.65 -34.18 -20.73
CA ALA A 155 -11.58 -33.54 -19.81
C ALA A 155 -13.04 -33.92 -20.11
N LEU A 156 -13.41 -34.03 -21.39
CA LEU A 156 -14.72 -34.52 -21.82
C LEU A 156 -14.96 -35.97 -21.44
N ALA A 157 -13.96 -36.84 -21.68
CA ALA A 157 -14.02 -38.24 -21.30
C ALA A 157 -14.19 -38.42 -19.79
N ASP A 158 -13.43 -37.68 -18.96
CA ASP A 158 -13.56 -37.72 -17.50
C ASP A 158 -14.94 -37.23 -17.04
N ALA A 159 -15.47 -36.16 -17.63
CA ALA A 159 -16.80 -35.64 -17.32
C ALA A 159 -17.91 -36.65 -17.68
N VAL A 160 -17.79 -37.33 -18.81
CA VAL A 160 -18.71 -38.42 -19.22
C VAL A 160 -18.56 -39.63 -18.29
N ALA A 161 -17.33 -40.02 -17.93
CA ALA A 161 -17.08 -41.12 -16.99
C ALA A 161 -17.68 -40.86 -15.60
N VAL A 162 -17.62 -39.61 -15.12
CA VAL A 162 -18.28 -39.21 -13.85
C VAL A 162 -19.81 -39.33 -13.96
N LEU A 163 -20.41 -38.99 -15.12
CA LEU A 163 -21.85 -39.18 -15.35
C LEU A 163 -22.24 -40.66 -15.39
N LEU A 164 -21.40 -41.52 -15.96
CA LEU A 164 -21.61 -42.98 -16.03
C LEU A 164 -21.44 -43.66 -14.66
N LEU A 165 -20.46 -43.25 -13.85
CA LEU A 165 -20.15 -43.84 -12.54
C LEU A 165 -21.07 -43.37 -11.40
N GLY A 166 -21.75 -42.23 -11.56
CA GLY A 166 -22.74 -41.72 -10.60
C GLY A 166 -22.15 -41.13 -9.31
N ALA A 167 -22.86 -41.29 -8.19
CA ALA A 167 -22.52 -40.63 -6.93
C ALA A 167 -21.22 -41.17 -6.25
N PRO A 168 -20.49 -40.36 -5.45
CA PRO A 168 -19.23 -40.78 -4.84
C PRO A 168 -19.41 -41.96 -3.87
N ARG A 169 -18.71 -43.06 -4.12
CA ARG A 169 -18.69 -44.27 -3.26
C ARG A 169 -17.27 -44.53 -2.72
N PRO A 170 -17.12 -45.07 -1.49
CA PRO A 170 -15.80 -45.42 -0.96
C PRO A 170 -15.13 -46.48 -1.86
N GLY A 171 -13.93 -46.16 -2.37
CA GLY A 171 -13.17 -47.02 -3.28
C GLY A 171 -13.42 -46.78 -4.77
N ALA A 172 -14.26 -45.82 -5.15
CA ALA A 172 -14.41 -45.35 -6.54
C ALA A 172 -13.73 -43.99 -6.73
N PRO A 173 -12.94 -43.78 -7.81
CA PRO A 173 -12.19 -42.53 -8.04
C PRO A 173 -13.07 -41.38 -8.56
N VAL A 174 -14.33 -41.29 -8.14
CA VAL A 174 -15.27 -40.25 -8.63
C VAL A 174 -14.82 -38.85 -8.26
N ARG A 175 -14.26 -38.66 -7.05
CA ARG A 175 -13.76 -37.34 -6.60
C ARG A 175 -12.50 -36.93 -7.35
N THR A 176 -11.62 -37.87 -7.64
CA THR A 176 -10.35 -37.63 -8.31
C THR A 176 -10.57 -37.38 -9.80
N LEU A 177 -11.46 -38.16 -10.46
CA LEU A 177 -11.87 -37.94 -11.85
C LEU A 177 -12.63 -36.63 -12.04
N ARG A 178 -13.44 -36.24 -11.07
CA ARG A 178 -14.10 -34.94 -11.11
C ARG A 178 -13.11 -33.80 -10.93
N ALA A 179 -12.14 -33.95 -10.02
CA ALA A 179 -11.08 -32.96 -9.85
C ALA A 179 -10.24 -32.86 -11.13
N SER A 180 -9.86 -33.99 -11.75
CA SER A 180 -9.10 -34.03 -13.00
C SER A 180 -9.86 -33.44 -14.18
N ALA A 181 -11.14 -33.79 -14.35
CA ALA A 181 -12.00 -33.22 -15.38
C ALA A 181 -12.00 -31.69 -15.29
N VAL A 182 -12.17 -31.15 -14.08
CA VAL A 182 -12.20 -29.70 -13.85
C VAL A 182 -10.82 -29.07 -14.05
N THR A 183 -9.73 -29.69 -13.57
CA THR A 183 -8.38 -29.13 -13.75
C THR A 183 -7.94 -29.16 -15.21
N LEU A 184 -8.20 -30.26 -15.93
CA LEU A 184 -7.86 -30.40 -17.34
C LEU A 184 -8.73 -29.49 -18.22
N TRP A 185 -10.02 -29.37 -17.91
CA TRP A 185 -10.91 -28.42 -18.58
C TRP A 185 -10.46 -26.97 -18.37
N LEU A 186 -10.15 -26.58 -17.13
CA LEU A 186 -9.65 -25.23 -16.83
C LEU A 186 -8.32 -24.99 -17.53
N PHE A 187 -7.38 -25.94 -17.45
CA PHE A 187 -6.06 -25.80 -18.06
C PHE A 187 -6.16 -25.69 -19.59
N SER A 188 -6.88 -26.58 -20.26
CA SER A 188 -7.07 -26.53 -21.72
C SER A 188 -7.81 -25.28 -22.16
N SER A 189 -8.89 -24.89 -21.49
CA SER A 189 -9.65 -23.68 -21.82
C SER A 189 -8.80 -22.43 -21.62
N VAL A 190 -8.09 -22.30 -20.50
CA VAL A 190 -7.23 -21.15 -20.21
C VAL A 190 -6.05 -21.09 -21.17
N ALA A 191 -5.37 -22.22 -21.43
CA ALA A 191 -4.27 -22.27 -22.38
C ALA A 191 -4.71 -21.87 -23.79
N THR A 192 -5.86 -22.37 -24.27
CA THR A 192 -6.41 -21.96 -25.57
C THR A 192 -6.79 -20.48 -25.58
N VAL A 193 -7.43 -19.96 -24.53
CA VAL A 193 -7.78 -18.53 -24.44
C VAL A 193 -6.53 -17.66 -24.46
N VAL A 194 -5.47 -18.06 -23.75
CA VAL A 194 -4.17 -17.38 -23.78
C VAL A 194 -3.55 -17.44 -25.18
N VAL A 195 -3.57 -18.59 -25.84
CA VAL A 195 -3.07 -18.71 -27.22
C VAL A 195 -3.87 -17.80 -28.17
N VAL A 196 -5.21 -17.80 -28.11
CA VAL A 196 -6.04 -16.94 -28.95
C VAL A 196 -5.80 -15.45 -28.66
N ALA A 197 -5.57 -15.08 -27.40
CA ALA A 197 -5.28 -13.70 -27.00
C ALA A 197 -3.87 -13.23 -27.41
N VAL A 198 -2.87 -14.11 -27.34
CA VAL A 198 -1.43 -13.80 -27.51
C VAL A 198 -0.91 -14.10 -28.91
N ALA A 199 -1.60 -14.96 -29.69
CA ALA A 199 -1.17 -15.33 -31.05
C ALA A 199 -1.09 -14.16 -32.03
N GLY A 200 -1.68 -13.00 -31.69
CA GLY A 200 -1.51 -11.76 -32.47
C GLY A 200 -0.29 -10.90 -32.10
N THR A 201 0.41 -11.18 -31.00
CA THR A 201 1.42 -10.26 -30.44
C THR A 201 2.81 -10.86 -30.20
N VAL A 202 2.95 -12.18 -29.99
CA VAL A 202 4.23 -12.76 -29.52
C VAL A 202 4.70 -13.99 -30.31
N LEU A 203 3.79 -14.78 -30.89
CA LEU A 203 4.14 -16.03 -31.57
C LEU A 203 4.07 -15.87 -33.09
N PRO A 204 5.18 -16.04 -33.84
CA PRO A 204 5.17 -16.05 -35.30
C PRO A 204 4.59 -17.38 -35.80
N ILE A 205 3.27 -17.57 -35.63
CA ILE A 205 2.56 -18.66 -36.30
C ILE A 205 2.41 -18.26 -37.76
N ARG A 206 2.98 -19.03 -38.67
CA ARG A 206 2.85 -18.81 -40.12
C ARG A 206 1.36 -18.90 -40.47
N ASP A 207 0.79 -17.79 -40.96
CA ASP A 207 -0.65 -17.58 -41.23
C ASP A 207 -1.22 -18.44 -42.38
N SER A 208 -0.52 -19.48 -42.86
CA SER A 208 -0.84 -20.18 -44.11
C SER A 208 -1.81 -21.37 -43.96
N ASP A 209 -1.92 -22.00 -42.78
CA ASP A 209 -2.69 -23.26 -42.63
C ASP A 209 -3.97 -23.10 -41.78
N PRO A 210 -5.18 -23.18 -42.40
CA PRO A 210 -6.47 -23.11 -41.70
C PRO A 210 -6.66 -24.19 -40.61
N PHE A 211 -5.98 -25.34 -40.76
CA PHE A 211 -6.09 -26.48 -39.84
C PHE A 211 -5.63 -26.15 -38.41
N HIS A 212 -4.70 -25.22 -38.21
CA HIS A 212 -4.26 -24.80 -36.87
C HIS A 212 -5.38 -24.10 -36.08
N TRP A 213 -6.08 -23.18 -36.75
CA TRP A 213 -7.18 -22.41 -36.19
C TRP A 213 -8.39 -23.28 -35.90
N TRP A 214 -8.67 -24.25 -36.76
CA TRP A 214 -9.72 -25.24 -36.52
C TRP A 214 -9.39 -26.20 -35.38
N GLY A 215 -8.12 -26.53 -35.16
CA GLY A 215 -7.66 -27.24 -33.96
C GLY A 215 -8.02 -26.46 -32.69
N LEU A 216 -7.71 -25.16 -32.62
CA LEU A 216 -8.06 -24.29 -31.50
C LEU A 216 -9.58 -24.17 -31.33
N ALA A 217 -10.34 -23.98 -32.41
CA ALA A 217 -11.81 -23.97 -32.37
C ALA A 217 -12.35 -25.31 -31.84
N GLY A 218 -11.75 -26.44 -32.21
CA GLY A 218 -12.06 -27.76 -31.67
C GLY A 218 -11.83 -27.85 -30.16
N THR A 219 -10.74 -27.28 -29.63
CA THR A 219 -10.49 -27.23 -28.18
C THR A 219 -11.57 -26.43 -27.45
N LEU A 220 -11.97 -25.26 -27.98
CA LEU A 220 -13.00 -24.41 -27.39
C LEU A 220 -14.37 -25.08 -27.45
N PHE A 221 -14.66 -25.81 -28.52
CA PHE A 221 -15.89 -26.59 -28.61
C PHE A 221 -15.96 -27.68 -27.52
N LEU A 222 -14.89 -28.48 -27.38
CA LEU A 222 -14.79 -29.53 -26.37
C LEU A 222 -14.81 -28.95 -24.94
N GLY A 223 -14.14 -27.81 -24.73
CA GLY A 223 -14.13 -27.04 -23.48
C GLY A 223 -15.50 -26.44 -23.13
N GLY A 224 -16.23 -25.93 -24.12
CA GLY A 224 -17.59 -25.44 -23.95
C GLY A 224 -18.58 -26.54 -23.58
N ALA A 225 -18.49 -27.67 -24.29
CA ALA A 225 -19.32 -28.85 -24.05
C ALA A 225 -19.07 -29.48 -22.67
N THR A 226 -17.80 -29.62 -22.26
CA THR A 226 -17.42 -30.10 -20.90
C THR A 226 -17.96 -29.21 -19.79
N GLY A 227 -17.89 -27.89 -19.93
CA GLY A 227 -18.45 -26.94 -18.97
C GLY A 227 -19.98 -27.08 -18.84
N LEU A 228 -20.69 -27.20 -19.96
CA LEU A 228 -22.14 -27.41 -19.99
C LEU A 228 -22.55 -28.80 -19.44
N LEU A 229 -21.78 -29.86 -19.70
CA LEU A 229 -22.03 -31.19 -19.14
C LEU A 229 -21.75 -31.24 -17.63
N SER A 230 -20.68 -30.60 -17.17
CA SER A 230 -20.34 -30.50 -15.74
C SER A 230 -21.39 -29.73 -14.94
N ALA A 231 -22.14 -28.84 -15.59
CA ALA A 231 -23.30 -28.17 -14.99
C ALA A 231 -24.48 -29.13 -14.70
N ARG A 232 -24.57 -30.28 -15.40
CA ARG A 232 -25.63 -31.30 -15.24
C ARG A 232 -25.29 -32.42 -14.23
N GLY A 233 -24.21 -32.30 -13.45
CA GLY A 233 -23.72 -33.37 -12.57
C GLY A 233 -24.73 -33.90 -11.53
N PRO A 234 -24.49 -35.11 -10.99
CA PRO A 234 -25.45 -35.81 -10.12
C PRO A 234 -25.84 -34.98 -8.88
N GLY A 235 -27.15 -34.77 -8.71
CA GLY A 235 -27.73 -34.02 -7.58
C GLY A 235 -27.85 -32.50 -7.78
N ARG A 236 -27.66 -31.97 -9.00
CA ARG A 236 -27.78 -30.53 -9.29
C ARG A 236 -28.98 -30.22 -10.19
N ASN A 237 -29.70 -29.13 -9.87
CA ASN A 237 -30.77 -28.61 -10.71
C ASN A 237 -30.18 -28.10 -12.05
N ALA A 238 -30.58 -28.72 -13.16
CA ALA A 238 -30.13 -28.37 -14.51
C ALA A 238 -30.42 -26.89 -14.90
N ASP A 239 -31.40 -26.28 -14.24
CA ASP A 239 -31.88 -24.93 -14.53
C ASP A 239 -31.17 -23.82 -13.76
N ALA A 240 -30.43 -24.14 -12.68
CA ALA A 240 -29.74 -23.11 -11.89
C ALA A 240 -28.48 -22.61 -12.62
N PRO A 241 -28.21 -21.29 -12.67
CA PRO A 241 -26.96 -20.76 -13.20
C PRO A 241 -25.79 -21.27 -12.33
N SER A 242 -24.93 -22.09 -12.92
CA SER A 242 -23.72 -22.58 -12.27
C SER A 242 -22.49 -21.96 -12.91
N PHE A 243 -21.40 -21.79 -12.15
CA PHE A 243 -20.11 -21.32 -12.66
C PHE A 243 -19.69 -22.06 -13.95
N HIS A 244 -19.87 -23.38 -13.98
CA HIS A 244 -19.56 -24.24 -15.13
C HIS A 244 -20.39 -23.88 -16.37
N SER A 245 -21.67 -23.52 -16.19
CA SER A 245 -22.53 -23.08 -17.31
C SER A 245 -22.14 -21.70 -17.86
N VAL A 246 -21.72 -20.78 -17.00
CA VAL A 246 -21.26 -19.44 -17.43
C VAL A 246 -19.92 -19.57 -18.17
N ALA A 247 -18.98 -20.30 -17.59
CA ALA A 247 -17.68 -20.57 -18.19
C ALA A 247 -17.80 -21.36 -19.51
N GLY A 248 -18.71 -22.34 -19.59
CA GLY A 248 -18.97 -23.06 -20.84
C GLY A 248 -19.53 -22.14 -21.94
N LEU A 249 -20.47 -21.25 -21.60
CA LEU A 249 -21.01 -20.27 -22.56
C LEU A 249 -19.95 -19.25 -23.00
N SER A 250 -19.07 -18.79 -22.11
CA SER A 250 -17.99 -17.87 -22.47
C SER A 250 -16.96 -18.52 -23.38
N VAL A 251 -16.59 -19.78 -23.14
CA VAL A 251 -15.68 -20.53 -24.02
C VAL A 251 -16.29 -20.73 -25.41
N LEU A 252 -17.59 -21.04 -25.50
CA LEU A 252 -18.30 -21.14 -26.79
C LEU A 252 -18.43 -19.80 -27.53
N ALA A 253 -18.54 -18.68 -26.80
CA ALA A 253 -18.58 -17.36 -27.42
C ALA A 253 -17.27 -16.97 -28.13
N LEU A 254 -16.14 -17.56 -27.74
CA LEU A 254 -14.84 -17.34 -28.38
C LEU A 254 -14.61 -18.22 -29.63
N LEU A 255 -15.50 -19.17 -29.89
CA LEU A 255 -15.36 -20.13 -30.97
C LEU A 255 -15.29 -19.49 -32.37
N PRO A 256 -16.12 -18.48 -32.73
CA PRO A 256 -16.01 -17.81 -34.04
C PRO A 256 -14.68 -17.07 -34.21
N LEU A 257 -14.08 -16.61 -33.11
CA LEU A 257 -12.78 -15.91 -33.13
C LEU A 257 -11.64 -16.85 -33.46
N ALA A 258 -11.65 -18.06 -32.87
CA ALA A 258 -10.64 -19.07 -33.15
C ALA A 258 -10.78 -19.68 -34.56
N ALA A 259 -11.96 -19.59 -35.18
CA ALA A 259 -12.20 -20.14 -36.51
C ALA A 259 -11.78 -19.19 -37.67
N GLY A 260 -11.62 -17.90 -37.38
CA GLY A 260 -11.11 -16.91 -38.33
C GLY A 260 -9.60 -16.68 -38.22
N PRO A 261 -8.99 -15.89 -39.12
CA PRO A 261 -7.55 -15.64 -39.08
C PRO A 261 -7.16 -14.81 -37.84
N SER A 262 -5.93 -15.00 -37.36
CA SER A 262 -5.30 -14.24 -36.25
C SER A 262 -5.40 -12.72 -36.39
N THR A 263 -5.50 -12.27 -37.65
CA THR A 263 -5.57 -10.88 -38.09
C THR A 263 -6.98 -10.29 -38.03
N LEU A 264 -8.01 -11.09 -37.70
CA LEU A 264 -9.34 -10.52 -37.43
C LEU A 264 -9.25 -9.60 -36.21
N PRO A 265 -9.58 -8.31 -36.39
CA PRO A 265 -9.71 -7.39 -35.28
C PRO A 265 -11.06 -7.71 -34.65
N ALA A 266 -11.13 -8.73 -33.83
CA ALA A 266 -12.33 -8.98 -33.03
C ALA A 266 -12.20 -8.40 -31.62
N LEU A 267 -10.97 -8.03 -31.24
CA LEU A 267 -10.64 -7.33 -30.02
C LEU A 267 -10.24 -5.89 -30.36
N PRO A 268 -10.49 -4.92 -29.47
CA PRO A 268 -10.02 -3.54 -29.61
C PRO A 268 -8.49 -3.54 -29.74
N ARG A 269 -7.99 -3.12 -30.91
CA ARG A 269 -6.56 -3.04 -31.23
C ARG A 269 -6.26 -1.70 -31.91
N VAL A 270 -5.12 -1.11 -31.53
CA VAL A 270 -4.55 0.10 -32.12
C VAL A 270 -3.14 -0.24 -32.55
N THR A 271 -2.85 -0.16 -33.84
CA THR A 271 -1.54 -0.44 -34.45
C THR A 271 -0.74 0.83 -34.71
N VAL A 272 -1.44 1.95 -34.90
CA VAL A 272 -0.86 3.26 -35.21
C VAL A 272 -1.13 4.20 -34.02
N PRO A 273 -0.16 5.01 -33.57
CA PRO A 273 -0.40 5.95 -32.48
C PRO A 273 -1.66 6.81 -32.72
N PRO A 274 -2.44 7.09 -31.67
CA PRO A 274 -3.68 7.85 -31.80
C PRO A 274 -3.39 9.25 -32.34
N TRP A 275 -4.26 9.74 -33.23
CA TRP A 275 -4.21 11.07 -33.85
C TRP A 275 -2.96 11.39 -34.67
N SER A 276 -2.27 10.37 -35.21
CA SER A 276 -1.11 10.56 -36.08
C SER A 276 -1.43 10.47 -37.58
N VAL A 277 -2.66 10.08 -37.93
CA VAL A 277 -3.06 9.76 -39.31
C VAL A 277 -3.85 10.91 -39.93
N SER A 278 -3.59 11.18 -41.21
CA SER A 278 -4.31 12.19 -41.99
C SER A 278 -5.70 11.70 -42.45
N PRO A 279 -6.67 12.58 -42.72
CA PRO A 279 -8.02 12.17 -43.14
C PRO A 279 -8.06 11.32 -44.43
N SER A 280 -7.10 11.50 -45.34
CA SER A 280 -7.01 10.75 -46.60
C SER A 280 -6.62 9.29 -46.39
N GLU A 281 -5.78 8.99 -45.40
CA GLU A 281 -5.30 7.63 -45.11
C GLU A 281 -6.40 6.72 -44.53
N MET A 282 -7.42 7.29 -43.89
CA MET A 282 -8.59 6.58 -43.39
C MET A 282 -9.50 6.00 -44.49
N SER A 283 -9.27 6.37 -45.75
CA SER A 283 -9.94 5.77 -46.91
C SER A 283 -9.37 4.40 -47.32
N THR A 284 -8.21 4.01 -46.79
CA THR A 284 -7.57 2.72 -47.09
C THR A 284 -8.32 1.52 -46.47
N LYS A 285 -8.00 0.30 -46.95
CA LYS A 285 -8.65 -0.94 -46.49
C LYS A 285 -8.38 -1.17 -45.00
N ALA A 286 -9.43 -1.52 -44.25
CA ALA A 286 -9.35 -1.68 -42.78
C ALA A 286 -8.24 -2.66 -42.32
N LEU A 287 -8.06 -3.77 -43.05
CA LEU A 287 -7.04 -4.77 -42.74
C LEU A 287 -5.60 -4.24 -42.90
N ALA A 288 -5.39 -3.26 -43.79
CA ALA A 288 -4.06 -2.66 -44.01
C ALA A 288 -3.66 -1.71 -42.88
N LEU A 289 -4.63 -0.99 -42.30
CA LEU A 289 -4.40 -0.11 -41.15
C LEU A 289 -4.34 -0.88 -39.82
N LEU A 290 -5.18 -1.91 -39.65
CA LEU A 290 -5.30 -2.69 -38.40
C LEU A 290 -4.32 -3.88 -38.30
N GLY A 291 -3.64 -4.25 -39.38
CA GLY A 291 -2.64 -5.34 -39.43
C GLY A 291 -1.21 -4.83 -39.24
N SER A 292 -0.32 -5.64 -38.64
CA SER A 292 1.00 -5.19 -38.20
C SER A 292 2.02 -4.89 -39.30
N ASP A 293 1.89 -5.40 -40.53
CA ASP A 293 3.02 -5.35 -41.49
C ASP A 293 2.61 -5.42 -42.98
N GLY A 294 1.70 -4.56 -43.45
CA GLY A 294 1.39 -4.50 -44.90
C GLY A 294 0.99 -5.84 -45.55
N ARG A 295 0.56 -6.82 -44.73
CA ARG A 295 0.30 -8.20 -45.16
C ARG A 295 -0.88 -8.17 -46.13
N ALA A 296 -0.70 -8.80 -47.27
CA ALA A 296 -1.77 -9.02 -48.23
C ALA A 296 -2.96 -9.70 -47.53
N MET A 297 -4.16 -9.43 -48.05
CA MET A 297 -5.39 -10.14 -47.66
C MET A 297 -5.09 -11.64 -47.53
N PRO A 298 -5.61 -12.34 -46.50
CA PRO A 298 -5.46 -13.78 -46.39
C PRO A 298 -5.88 -14.43 -47.71
N GLU A 299 -5.15 -15.45 -48.17
CA GLU A 299 -5.32 -16.05 -49.50
C GLU A 299 -6.76 -16.58 -49.74
N PHE A 300 -7.50 -16.87 -48.66
CA PHE A 300 -8.86 -17.43 -48.68
C PHE A 300 -9.84 -16.73 -47.71
N PRO A 301 -10.21 -15.45 -47.91
CA PRO A 301 -11.04 -14.70 -46.96
C PRO A 301 -12.45 -15.28 -46.82
N THR A 302 -12.97 -15.88 -47.89
CA THR A 302 -14.28 -16.55 -47.93
C THR A 302 -14.30 -17.84 -47.11
N VAL A 303 -13.22 -18.64 -47.13
CA VAL A 303 -13.12 -19.89 -46.37
C VAL A 303 -13.11 -19.60 -44.86
N TYR A 304 -12.39 -18.56 -44.45
CA TYR A 304 -12.42 -18.09 -43.07
C TYR A 304 -13.79 -17.56 -42.66
N LEU A 305 -14.48 -16.80 -43.52
CA LEU A 305 -15.85 -16.34 -43.23
C LEU A 305 -16.81 -17.52 -43.04
N ILE A 306 -16.71 -18.56 -43.89
CA ILE A 306 -17.49 -19.79 -43.75
C ILE A 306 -17.15 -20.48 -42.42
N GLY A 307 -15.86 -20.57 -42.06
CA GLY A 307 -15.40 -21.13 -40.78
C GLY A 307 -16.00 -20.41 -39.57
N VAL A 308 -15.99 -19.07 -39.56
CA VAL A 308 -16.59 -18.23 -38.51
C VAL A 308 -18.10 -18.49 -38.37
N VAL A 309 -18.82 -18.60 -39.49
CA VAL A 309 -20.27 -18.88 -39.51
C VAL A 309 -20.56 -20.30 -39.03
N VAL A 310 -19.82 -21.31 -39.50
CA VAL A 310 -19.98 -22.71 -39.08
C VAL A 310 -19.69 -22.86 -37.59
N ALA A 311 -18.64 -22.21 -37.08
CA ALA A 311 -18.33 -22.15 -35.67
C ALA A 311 -19.52 -21.56 -34.87
N ALA A 312 -20.08 -20.43 -35.33
CA ALA A 312 -21.23 -19.83 -34.67
C ALA A 312 -22.45 -20.77 -34.60
N LEU A 313 -22.72 -21.50 -35.68
CA LEU A 313 -23.79 -22.50 -35.74
C LEU A 313 -23.52 -23.70 -34.81
N LEU A 314 -22.28 -24.18 -34.71
CA LEU A 314 -21.90 -25.25 -33.79
C LEU A 314 -22.08 -24.86 -32.33
N ALA A 315 -21.70 -23.63 -31.96
CA ALA A 315 -21.91 -23.09 -30.60
C ALA A 315 -23.40 -22.98 -30.27
N LEU A 316 -24.22 -22.46 -31.20
CA LEU A 316 -25.67 -22.41 -31.07
C LEU A 316 -26.27 -23.82 -30.95
N GLY A 317 -25.80 -24.78 -31.74
CA GLY A 317 -26.23 -26.19 -31.70
C GLY A 317 -25.92 -26.88 -30.38
N ALA A 318 -24.71 -26.70 -29.85
CA ALA A 318 -24.33 -27.24 -28.54
C ALA A 318 -25.20 -26.68 -27.41
N VAL A 319 -25.47 -25.37 -27.41
CA VAL A 319 -26.37 -24.74 -26.43
C VAL A 319 -27.83 -25.15 -26.64
N TRP A 320 -28.27 -25.35 -27.88
CA TRP A 320 -29.62 -25.84 -28.17
C TRP A 320 -29.84 -27.24 -27.57
N LEU A 321 -28.87 -28.15 -27.74
CA LEU A 321 -28.93 -29.52 -27.22
C LEU A 321 -28.77 -29.60 -25.70
N LEU A 322 -27.84 -28.83 -25.13
CA LEU A 322 -27.48 -28.91 -23.71
C LEU A 322 -28.25 -27.92 -22.81
N ARG A 323 -28.70 -26.77 -23.33
CA ARG A 323 -29.36 -25.72 -22.53
C ARG A 323 -30.18 -24.70 -23.33
N ARG A 324 -31.34 -25.13 -23.87
CA ARG A 324 -32.23 -24.31 -24.74
C ARG A 324 -32.60 -22.92 -24.20
N ARG A 325 -32.74 -22.72 -22.88
CA ARG A 325 -33.07 -21.40 -22.29
C ARG A 325 -31.94 -20.35 -22.44
N SER A 326 -30.69 -20.78 -22.67
CA SER A 326 -29.54 -19.87 -22.81
C SER A 326 -29.29 -19.43 -24.26
N LEU A 327 -30.16 -19.77 -25.20
CA LEU A 327 -30.00 -19.45 -26.63
C LEU A 327 -29.95 -17.95 -26.93
N PHE A 328 -30.77 -17.14 -26.24
CA PHE A 328 -30.73 -15.68 -26.42
C PHE A 328 -29.39 -15.09 -25.98
N VAL A 329 -28.85 -15.55 -24.85
CA VAL A 329 -27.58 -15.07 -24.29
C VAL A 329 -26.41 -15.41 -25.22
N ILE A 330 -26.34 -16.66 -25.69
CA ILE A 330 -25.26 -17.07 -26.60
C ILE A 330 -25.37 -16.35 -27.95
N ALA A 331 -26.59 -16.14 -28.50
CA ALA A 331 -26.78 -15.39 -29.73
C ALA A 331 -26.26 -13.94 -29.63
N MET A 332 -26.55 -13.25 -28.51
CA MET A 332 -26.01 -11.90 -28.26
C MET A 332 -24.49 -11.93 -28.12
N LEU A 333 -23.91 -12.93 -27.44
CA LEU A 333 -22.46 -13.06 -27.27
C LEU A 333 -21.71 -13.33 -28.58
N LEU A 334 -22.31 -14.08 -29.52
CA LEU A 334 -21.69 -14.37 -30.81
C LEU A 334 -21.79 -13.21 -31.81
N ALA A 335 -22.82 -12.37 -31.70
CA ALA A 335 -23.11 -11.32 -32.69
C ALA A 335 -21.90 -10.41 -33.03
N PRO A 336 -21.10 -9.89 -32.08
CA PRO A 336 -19.90 -9.12 -32.40
C PRO A 336 -18.87 -9.92 -33.20
N SER A 337 -18.55 -11.12 -32.73
CA SER A 337 -17.50 -11.96 -33.31
C SER A 337 -17.83 -12.37 -34.74
N THR A 338 -19.12 -12.51 -35.08
CA THR A 338 -19.57 -12.85 -36.42
C THR A 338 -19.78 -11.63 -37.31
N LEU A 339 -20.36 -10.54 -36.81
CA LEU A 339 -20.75 -9.37 -37.62
C LEU A 339 -19.60 -8.41 -37.89
N LEU A 340 -18.63 -8.29 -36.96
CA LEU A 340 -17.46 -7.44 -37.16
C LEU A 340 -16.45 -8.06 -38.16
N ALA A 341 -16.46 -9.38 -38.32
CA ALA A 341 -15.63 -10.07 -39.30
C ALA A 341 -16.02 -9.76 -40.76
N VAL A 342 -17.28 -9.37 -40.99
CA VAL A 342 -17.85 -9.13 -42.34
C VAL A 342 -17.16 -7.98 -43.10
N PRO A 343 -17.17 -6.72 -42.63
CA PRO A 343 -16.56 -5.60 -43.38
C PRO A 343 -15.04 -5.77 -43.52
N VAL A 344 -14.39 -6.42 -42.55
CA VAL A 344 -12.94 -6.65 -42.55
C VAL A 344 -12.55 -7.70 -43.60
N LEU A 345 -13.20 -8.87 -43.62
CA LEU A 345 -12.90 -9.94 -44.58
C LEU A 345 -13.36 -9.60 -46.00
N LEU A 346 -14.38 -8.74 -46.16
CA LEU A 346 -14.81 -8.20 -47.45
C LEU A 346 -13.93 -7.05 -47.96
N GLY A 347 -13.00 -6.55 -47.15
CA GLY A 347 -12.03 -5.52 -47.56
C GLY A 347 -12.60 -4.11 -47.71
N MET A 348 -13.57 -3.73 -46.86
CA MET A 348 -14.13 -2.37 -46.82
C MET A 348 -13.12 -1.34 -46.27
N SER A 349 -13.38 -0.05 -46.48
CA SER A 349 -12.54 1.04 -45.93
C SER A 349 -12.60 1.10 -44.40
N GLN A 350 -11.58 1.68 -43.78
CA GLN A 350 -11.53 1.85 -42.32
C GLN A 350 -12.69 2.70 -41.81
N THR A 351 -13.05 3.78 -42.49
CA THR A 351 -14.21 4.62 -42.14
C THR A 351 -15.52 3.84 -42.11
N ILE A 352 -15.80 3.04 -43.14
CA ILE A 352 -17.01 2.21 -43.21
C ILE A 352 -17.00 1.16 -42.09
N THR A 353 -15.83 0.58 -41.80
CA THR A 353 -15.65 -0.44 -40.77
C THR A 353 -15.88 0.13 -39.36
N VAL A 354 -15.40 1.35 -39.09
CA VAL A 354 -15.66 2.10 -37.85
C VAL A 354 -17.16 2.38 -37.69
N VAL A 355 -17.79 2.94 -38.73
CA VAL A 355 -19.23 3.25 -38.71
C VAL A 355 -20.06 1.98 -38.51
N TRP A 356 -19.71 0.88 -39.19
CA TRP A 356 -20.37 -0.42 -39.03
C TRP A 356 -20.28 -0.93 -37.59
N ALA A 357 -19.09 -0.90 -36.98
CA ALA A 357 -18.90 -1.32 -35.60
C ALA A 357 -19.72 -0.46 -34.62
N LEU A 358 -19.75 0.87 -34.81
CA LEU A 358 -20.52 1.79 -33.97
C LEU A 358 -22.03 1.57 -34.12
N LEU A 359 -22.52 1.33 -35.34
CA LEU A 359 -23.94 1.05 -35.59
C LEU A 359 -24.37 -0.30 -35.01
N VAL A 360 -23.56 -1.34 -35.16
CA VAL A 360 -23.81 -2.67 -34.55
C VAL A 360 -23.86 -2.54 -33.03
N GLY A 361 -22.91 -1.81 -32.43
CA GLY A 361 -22.91 -1.58 -30.99
C GLY A 361 -24.09 -0.76 -30.49
N ALA A 362 -24.45 0.31 -31.20
CA ALA A 362 -25.64 1.11 -30.91
C ALA A 362 -26.92 0.27 -30.97
N ALA A 363 -27.07 -0.56 -32.02
CA ALA A 363 -28.21 -1.44 -32.18
C ALA A 363 -28.31 -2.48 -31.06
N LEU A 364 -27.18 -3.09 -30.66
CA LEU A 364 -27.13 -4.03 -29.53
C LEU A 364 -27.50 -3.35 -28.20
N VAL A 365 -26.98 -2.14 -27.92
CA VAL A 365 -27.35 -1.38 -26.72
C VAL A 365 -28.86 -1.06 -26.70
N LEU A 366 -29.41 -0.59 -27.82
CA LEU A 366 -30.82 -0.24 -27.92
C LEU A 366 -31.75 -1.46 -27.92
N SER A 367 -31.27 -2.63 -28.35
CA SER A 367 -32.03 -3.90 -28.31
C SER A 367 -32.43 -4.32 -26.89
N ALA A 368 -31.77 -3.78 -25.86
CA ALA A 368 -32.14 -3.96 -24.46
C ALA A 368 -33.58 -3.51 -24.15
N GLY A 369 -34.12 -2.55 -24.93
CA GLY A 369 -35.52 -2.12 -24.84
C GLY A 369 -36.52 -3.19 -25.29
N VAL A 370 -36.10 -4.17 -26.09
CA VAL A 370 -36.94 -5.23 -26.67
C VAL A 370 -36.63 -6.62 -26.07
N ALA A 371 -35.54 -6.76 -25.31
CA ALA A 371 -35.08 -8.03 -24.75
C ALA A 371 -36.13 -8.76 -23.85
N PRO A 372 -36.08 -10.11 -23.79
CA PRO A 372 -36.90 -10.91 -22.87
C PRO A 372 -36.65 -10.52 -21.41
N ARG A 373 -37.68 -10.68 -20.56
CA ARG A 373 -37.61 -10.34 -19.13
C ARG A 373 -36.43 -11.06 -18.45
N GLY A 374 -35.58 -10.31 -17.75
CA GLY A 374 -34.44 -10.83 -16.99
C GLY A 374 -33.13 -10.97 -17.79
N LEU A 375 -33.12 -10.66 -19.09
CA LEU A 375 -31.95 -10.84 -19.98
C LEU A 375 -31.50 -9.55 -20.69
N SER A 376 -31.92 -8.37 -20.19
CA SER A 376 -31.59 -7.08 -20.82
C SER A 376 -30.15 -6.62 -20.61
N SER A 377 -29.41 -7.19 -19.65
CA SER A 377 -28.04 -6.80 -19.32
C SER A 377 -27.00 -7.29 -20.35
N THR A 378 -27.20 -8.50 -20.88
CA THR A 378 -26.27 -9.12 -21.83
C THR A 378 -26.13 -8.33 -23.14
N PRO A 379 -27.20 -7.91 -23.85
CA PRO A 379 -27.05 -7.12 -25.07
C PRO A 379 -26.39 -5.75 -24.81
N VAL A 380 -26.59 -5.16 -23.63
CA VAL A 380 -25.99 -3.87 -23.27
C VAL A 380 -24.49 -3.98 -23.06
N LEU A 381 -24.04 -4.98 -22.29
CA LEU A 381 -22.62 -5.21 -22.04
C LEU A 381 -21.88 -5.51 -23.34
N VAL A 382 -22.46 -6.39 -24.16
CA VAL A 382 -21.90 -6.76 -25.46
C VAL A 382 -21.91 -5.56 -26.42
N GLY A 383 -23.02 -4.81 -26.48
CA GLY A 383 -23.16 -3.61 -27.30
C GLY A 383 -22.18 -2.50 -26.91
N SER A 384 -21.98 -2.27 -25.62
CA SER A 384 -21.02 -1.28 -25.11
C SER A 384 -19.57 -1.69 -25.43
N ALA A 385 -19.25 -2.97 -25.35
CA ALA A 385 -17.95 -3.49 -25.77
C ALA A 385 -17.72 -3.30 -27.29
N THR A 386 -18.76 -3.49 -28.12
CA THR A 386 -18.65 -3.21 -29.56
C THR A 386 -18.51 -1.72 -29.89
N LEU A 387 -19.18 -0.83 -29.14
CA LEU A 387 -18.97 0.61 -29.26
C LEU A 387 -17.52 0.99 -28.90
N PHE A 388 -16.97 0.36 -27.86
CA PHE A 388 -15.56 0.52 -27.51
C PHE A 388 -14.63 0.07 -28.63
N THR A 389 -14.87 -1.09 -29.24
CA THR A 389 -14.08 -1.55 -30.40
C THR A 389 -14.17 -0.56 -31.56
N GLY A 390 -15.36 -0.06 -31.89
CA GLY A 390 -15.55 0.96 -32.93
C GLY A 390 -14.81 2.27 -32.64
N LEU A 391 -14.82 2.73 -31.37
CA LEU A 391 -14.08 3.91 -30.95
C LEU A 391 -12.56 3.71 -31.06
N VAL A 392 -12.08 2.53 -30.67
CA VAL A 392 -10.66 2.17 -30.76
C VAL A 392 -10.18 2.18 -32.21
N TRP A 393 -11.02 1.75 -33.16
CA TRP A 393 -10.71 1.82 -34.59
C TRP A 393 -10.76 3.24 -35.17
N ALA A 394 -11.43 4.18 -34.49
CA ALA A 394 -11.48 5.59 -34.88
C ALA A 394 -10.26 6.38 -34.36
N LEU A 395 -9.54 5.90 -33.33
CA LEU A 395 -8.41 6.56 -32.68
C LEU A 395 -7.30 7.12 -33.58
N PRO A 396 -6.94 6.50 -34.72
CA PRO A 396 -5.85 7.01 -35.55
C PRO A 396 -6.04 8.46 -36.04
N GLU A 397 -7.27 8.96 -36.18
CA GLU A 397 -7.56 10.27 -36.79
C GLU A 397 -8.49 11.16 -35.90
N ARG A 398 -8.21 12.46 -35.82
CA ARG A 398 -8.90 13.41 -34.91
C ARG A 398 -10.38 13.65 -35.23
N TYR A 399 -10.74 13.71 -36.51
CA TYR A 399 -12.13 13.99 -36.91
C TYR A 399 -13.06 12.80 -36.69
N THR A 400 -12.61 11.61 -37.08
CA THR A 400 -13.38 10.37 -36.90
C THR A 400 -13.47 9.95 -35.44
N THR A 401 -12.46 10.23 -34.61
CA THR A 401 -12.62 10.11 -33.14
C THR A 401 -13.70 11.02 -32.59
N LEU A 402 -13.69 12.33 -32.91
CA LEU A 402 -14.72 13.26 -32.44
C LEU A 402 -16.12 12.88 -32.95
N ALA A 403 -16.24 12.44 -34.21
CA ALA A 403 -17.50 11.95 -34.77
C ALA A 403 -17.98 10.66 -34.07
N ALA A 404 -17.08 9.73 -33.76
CA ALA A 404 -17.38 8.52 -33.01
C ALA A 404 -17.85 8.86 -31.58
N LEU A 405 -17.16 9.76 -30.88
CA LEU A 405 -17.58 10.23 -29.55
C LEU A 405 -18.97 10.86 -29.59
N LEU A 406 -19.25 11.71 -30.57
CA LEU A 406 -20.55 12.34 -30.74
C LEU A 406 -21.66 11.29 -30.97
N LEU A 407 -21.42 10.28 -31.82
CA LEU A 407 -22.37 9.19 -32.03
C LEU A 407 -22.59 8.38 -30.74
N ILE A 408 -21.53 8.08 -29.99
CA ILE A 408 -21.62 7.34 -28.73
C ILE A 408 -22.42 8.14 -27.69
N VAL A 409 -22.19 9.45 -27.52
CA VAL A 409 -23.00 10.29 -26.62
C VAL A 409 -24.45 10.37 -27.09
N ALA A 410 -24.68 10.46 -28.40
CA ALA A 410 -26.05 10.44 -28.94
C ALA A 410 -26.76 9.12 -28.60
N THR A 411 -26.08 7.98 -28.72
CA THR A 411 -26.66 6.68 -28.31
C THR A 411 -26.94 6.62 -26.81
N ALA A 412 -26.04 7.17 -25.98
CA ALA A 412 -26.26 7.29 -24.54
C ALA A 412 -27.48 8.17 -24.21
N MET A 413 -27.64 9.29 -24.93
CA MET A 413 -28.77 10.21 -24.80
C MET A 413 -30.09 9.56 -25.17
N VAL A 414 -30.13 8.79 -26.27
CA VAL A 414 -31.32 8.07 -26.71
C VAL A 414 -31.67 6.95 -25.71
N ALA A 415 -30.67 6.21 -25.22
CA ALA A 415 -30.88 5.21 -24.17
C ALA A 415 -31.39 5.86 -22.87
N ALA A 416 -30.89 7.06 -22.53
CA ALA A 416 -31.31 7.82 -21.36
C ALA A 416 -32.75 8.33 -21.45
N ALA A 417 -33.10 8.90 -22.59
CA ALA A 417 -34.46 9.31 -22.89
C ALA A 417 -35.42 8.11 -22.90
N GLY A 418 -34.99 6.96 -23.45
CA GLY A 418 -35.73 5.70 -23.41
C GLY A 418 -35.96 5.19 -21.99
N ALA A 419 -34.91 5.17 -21.16
CA ALA A 419 -35.02 4.78 -19.75
C ALA A 419 -35.98 5.70 -18.98
N ARG A 420 -35.92 7.02 -19.23
CA ARG A 420 -36.86 8.00 -18.64
C ARG A 420 -38.29 7.79 -19.11
N ARG A 421 -38.51 7.47 -20.39
CA ARG A 421 -39.84 7.21 -20.96
C ARG A 421 -40.49 5.95 -20.39
N PHE A 422 -39.71 4.89 -20.19
CA PHE A 422 -40.21 3.60 -19.67
C PHE A 422 -40.21 3.50 -18.15
N ALA A 423 -39.58 4.45 -17.44
CA ALA A 423 -39.64 4.52 -15.99
C ALA A 423 -41.04 4.94 -15.52
N GLY A 424 -41.75 4.03 -14.85
CA GLY A 424 -43.03 4.34 -14.19
C GLY A 424 -42.83 5.24 -12.97
N SER A 425 -43.80 6.08 -12.66
CA SER A 425 -43.80 6.90 -11.44
C SER A 425 -43.91 5.99 -10.20
N GLY A 426 -42.83 5.88 -9.43
CA GLY A 426 -42.85 5.38 -8.05
C GLY A 426 -42.28 3.98 -7.80
N HIS A 427 -41.87 3.20 -8.81
CA HIS A 427 -41.29 1.86 -8.61
C HIS A 427 -39.83 1.80 -9.08
N ARG A 428 -38.94 1.20 -8.27
CA ARG A 428 -37.55 0.97 -8.68
C ARG A 428 -37.50 -0.06 -9.81
N PRO A 429 -36.64 0.12 -10.82
CA PRO A 429 -36.48 -0.86 -11.88
C PRO A 429 -35.99 -2.21 -11.33
N GLU A 430 -36.65 -3.29 -11.74
CA GLU A 430 -36.19 -4.66 -11.46
C GLU A 430 -34.87 -4.94 -12.18
N PRO A 431 -33.90 -5.63 -11.52
CA PRO A 431 -32.64 -6.01 -12.14
C PRO A 431 -32.90 -6.97 -13.31
N GLY A 432 -32.35 -6.66 -14.49
CA GLY A 432 -32.61 -7.40 -15.74
C GLY A 432 -33.92 -7.01 -16.46
N GLY A 433 -34.63 -5.99 -15.96
CA GLY A 433 -35.75 -5.36 -16.67
C GLY A 433 -35.30 -4.42 -17.79
N ARG A 434 -36.24 -3.97 -18.63
CA ARG A 434 -35.96 -3.08 -19.79
C ARG A 434 -35.38 -1.72 -19.37
N VAL A 435 -35.94 -1.12 -18.31
CA VAL A 435 -35.47 0.17 -17.78
C VAL A 435 -34.05 0.05 -17.22
N ALA A 436 -33.74 -1.03 -16.51
CA ALA A 436 -32.39 -1.30 -15.99
C ALA A 436 -31.38 -1.51 -17.13
N GLY A 437 -31.78 -2.22 -18.20
CA GLY A 437 -30.96 -2.40 -19.39
C GLY A 437 -30.67 -1.06 -20.10
N LEU A 438 -31.70 -0.26 -20.38
CA LEU A 438 -31.53 1.06 -21.02
C LEU A 438 -30.74 2.05 -20.15
N TYR A 439 -30.90 1.99 -18.82
CA TYR A 439 -30.10 2.78 -17.88
C TYR A 439 -28.62 2.41 -17.95
N MET A 440 -28.28 1.11 -17.92
CA MET A 440 -26.90 0.64 -18.14
C MET A 440 -26.39 1.03 -19.54
N GLY A 441 -27.27 0.97 -20.55
CA GLY A 441 -26.98 1.34 -21.93
C GLY A 441 -26.76 2.85 -22.15
N ALA A 442 -27.23 3.69 -21.23
CA ALA A 442 -26.86 5.10 -21.20
C ALA A 442 -25.53 5.32 -20.44
N MET A 443 -25.37 4.65 -19.29
CA MET A 443 -24.22 4.85 -18.40
C MET A 443 -22.89 4.41 -19.03
N LEU A 444 -22.81 3.19 -19.59
CA LEU A 444 -21.55 2.63 -20.10
C LEU A 444 -20.98 3.44 -21.28
N PRO A 445 -21.77 3.79 -22.33
CA PRO A 445 -21.29 4.64 -23.42
C PRO A 445 -20.97 6.07 -22.98
N TRP A 446 -21.73 6.63 -22.03
CA TRP A 446 -21.46 7.95 -21.46
C TRP A 446 -20.12 8.00 -20.71
N ALA A 447 -19.82 6.97 -19.90
CA ALA A 447 -18.54 6.84 -19.20
C ALA A 447 -17.38 6.68 -20.19
N LEU A 448 -17.61 5.94 -21.29
CA LEU A 448 -16.61 5.79 -22.34
C LEU A 448 -16.27 7.14 -23.01
N VAL A 449 -17.27 7.97 -23.30
CA VAL A 449 -17.03 9.29 -23.89
C VAL A 449 -16.28 10.20 -22.94
N LEU A 450 -16.63 10.21 -21.66
CA LEU A 450 -15.89 11.01 -20.68
C LEU A 450 -14.41 10.61 -20.61
N LEU A 451 -14.13 9.30 -20.61
CA LEU A 451 -12.77 8.78 -20.57
C LEU A 451 -11.97 9.20 -21.81
N THR A 452 -12.48 8.91 -23.00
CA THR A 452 -11.74 9.19 -24.25
C THR A 452 -11.71 10.68 -24.58
N GLY A 453 -12.79 11.42 -24.34
CA GLY A 453 -12.86 12.87 -24.55
C GLY A 453 -11.91 13.64 -23.63
N SER A 454 -11.73 13.19 -22.39
CA SER A 454 -10.74 13.80 -21.47
C SER A 454 -9.31 13.58 -21.96
N VAL A 455 -8.97 12.38 -22.42
CA VAL A 455 -7.64 12.09 -22.99
C VAL A 455 -7.42 12.90 -24.27
N PHE A 456 -8.43 13.00 -25.13
CA PHE A 456 -8.37 13.84 -26.34
C PHE A 456 -8.04 15.30 -26.00
N MET A 457 -8.71 15.87 -25.00
CA MET A 457 -8.47 17.26 -24.56
C MET A 457 -7.05 17.44 -24.01
N ILE A 458 -6.55 16.48 -23.24
CA ILE A 458 -5.21 16.57 -22.63
C ILE A 458 -4.12 16.50 -23.70
N VAL A 459 -4.24 15.57 -24.65
CA VAL A 459 -3.18 15.31 -25.64
C VAL A 459 -3.16 16.34 -26.77
N ASN A 460 -4.33 16.86 -27.19
CA ASN A 460 -4.40 17.78 -28.34
C ASN A 460 -4.41 19.26 -27.95
N ARG A 461 -4.38 19.62 -26.65
CA ARG A 461 -4.29 21.02 -26.21
C ARG A 461 -2.89 21.56 -26.48
N GLY A 462 -2.79 22.60 -27.31
CA GLY A 462 -1.52 23.24 -27.68
C GLY A 462 -0.77 22.59 -28.85
N ALA A 463 -1.40 21.68 -29.59
CA ALA A 463 -0.82 21.08 -30.80
C ALA A 463 -0.92 22.04 -32.01
N ALA A 464 0.15 22.17 -32.79
CA ALA A 464 0.34 23.22 -33.80
C ALA A 464 -0.61 23.20 -35.02
N ASP A 465 -1.52 22.23 -35.14
CA ASP A 465 -2.40 22.02 -36.31
C ASP A 465 -3.88 21.80 -35.94
N THR A 466 -4.35 22.23 -34.77
CA THR A 466 -5.76 22.07 -34.40
C THR A 466 -6.63 23.18 -34.96
N GLU A 467 -7.50 22.85 -35.92
CA GLU A 467 -8.50 23.78 -36.44
C GLU A 467 -9.57 24.12 -35.38
N GLN A 468 -10.05 25.36 -35.38
CA GLN A 468 -11.10 25.82 -34.45
C GLN A 468 -12.38 24.98 -34.53
N ALA A 469 -12.68 24.37 -35.69
CA ALA A 469 -13.82 23.47 -35.88
C ALA A 469 -13.76 22.22 -34.99
N GLN A 470 -12.57 21.72 -34.68
CA GLN A 470 -12.38 20.55 -33.79
C GLN A 470 -12.74 20.90 -32.34
N TRP A 471 -12.39 22.10 -31.89
CA TRP A 471 -12.77 22.62 -30.57
C TRP A 471 -14.28 22.84 -30.46
N TRP A 472 -14.95 23.24 -31.55
CA TRP A 472 -16.42 23.32 -31.60
C TRP A 472 -17.12 21.95 -31.55
N LEU A 473 -16.58 20.92 -32.21
CA LEU A 473 -17.10 19.55 -32.08
C LEU A 473 -16.91 19.01 -30.65
N LEU A 474 -15.79 19.35 -30.02
CA LEU A 474 -15.52 19.00 -28.63
C LEU A 474 -16.47 19.73 -27.66
N THR A 475 -16.72 21.04 -27.84
CA THR A 475 -17.68 21.77 -27.01
C THR A 475 -19.08 21.21 -27.15
N ALA A 476 -19.53 20.87 -28.37
CA ALA A 476 -20.80 20.21 -28.60
C ALA A 476 -20.90 18.85 -27.87
N THR A 477 -19.83 18.06 -27.92
CA THR A 477 -19.73 16.77 -27.22
C THR A 477 -19.81 16.95 -25.70
N VAL A 478 -19.11 17.95 -25.13
CA VAL A 478 -19.15 18.25 -23.68
C VAL A 478 -20.56 18.70 -23.25
N VAL A 479 -21.22 19.54 -24.03
CA VAL A 479 -22.59 20.00 -23.75
C VAL A 479 -23.58 18.82 -23.78
N LEU A 480 -23.50 17.95 -24.81
CA LEU A 480 -24.31 16.72 -24.90
C LEU A 480 -24.02 15.75 -23.73
N THR A 481 -22.76 15.66 -23.30
CA THR A 481 -22.34 14.82 -22.16
C THR A 481 -22.85 15.37 -20.81
N GLY A 482 -22.89 16.70 -20.66
CA GLY A 482 -23.54 17.36 -19.52
C GLY A 482 -25.06 17.16 -19.53
N ALA A 483 -25.70 17.28 -20.69
CA ALA A 483 -27.15 17.10 -20.85
C ALA A 483 -27.60 15.64 -20.59
N THR A 484 -26.84 14.66 -21.08
CA THR A 484 -27.08 13.22 -20.81
C THR A 484 -27.02 12.91 -19.32
N ALA A 485 -26.05 13.48 -18.59
CA ALA A 485 -25.95 13.35 -17.14
C ALA A 485 -27.18 13.95 -16.42
N LEU A 486 -27.59 15.17 -16.80
CA LEU A 486 -28.80 15.79 -16.23
C LEU A 486 -30.10 15.04 -16.58
N LEU A 487 -30.17 14.32 -17.71
CA LEU A 487 -31.30 13.43 -17.99
C LEU A 487 -31.28 12.16 -17.12
N MET A 488 -30.11 11.58 -16.90
CA MET A 488 -29.92 10.42 -16.04
C MET A 488 -30.27 10.71 -14.57
N SER A 489 -30.07 11.94 -14.08
CA SER A 489 -30.48 12.35 -12.73
C SER A 489 -31.99 12.26 -12.48
N ARG A 490 -32.79 12.17 -13.55
CA ARG A 490 -34.26 12.03 -13.48
C ARG A 490 -34.75 10.58 -13.51
N VAL A 491 -33.89 9.60 -13.80
CA VAL A 491 -34.25 8.17 -13.85
C VAL A 491 -33.89 7.50 -12.51
N PRO A 492 -34.78 6.69 -11.89
CA PRO A 492 -34.42 5.94 -10.68
C PRO A 492 -33.34 4.91 -10.99
N THR A 493 -32.34 4.82 -10.12
CA THR A 493 -31.32 3.79 -10.21
C THR A 493 -31.92 2.39 -10.09
N PRO A 494 -31.53 1.44 -10.98
CA PRO A 494 -31.93 0.05 -10.84
C PRO A 494 -31.32 -0.56 -9.56
N SER A 495 -32.07 -1.43 -8.89
CA SER A 495 -31.58 -2.13 -7.68
C SER A 495 -30.47 -3.12 -8.03
N SER A 496 -29.40 -3.16 -7.23
CA SER A 496 -28.18 -3.91 -7.56
C SER A 496 -28.19 -5.38 -7.10
N LEU A 497 -29.21 -5.86 -6.36
CA LEU A 497 -29.25 -7.24 -5.85
C LEU A 497 -30.68 -7.78 -5.70
N SER A 498 -30.82 -9.11 -5.79
CA SER A 498 -32.03 -9.86 -5.42
C SER A 498 -32.30 -9.69 -3.93
N ALA A 499 -33.53 -9.37 -3.57
CA ALA A 499 -33.97 -9.12 -2.20
C ALA A 499 -33.60 -10.24 -1.21
N PRO A 500 -33.04 -9.92 -0.03
CA PRO A 500 -33.19 -10.74 1.17
C PRO A 500 -34.31 -10.18 2.06
N THR A 501 -35.42 -10.93 2.13
CA THR A 501 -36.19 -11.24 3.36
C THR A 501 -36.35 -10.16 4.45
N ALA A 502 -36.84 -8.96 4.13
CA ALA A 502 -37.55 -8.11 5.10
C ALA A 502 -38.50 -7.14 4.35
N PRO A 503 -39.83 -7.20 4.55
CA PRO A 503 -40.77 -6.38 3.77
C PRO A 503 -40.75 -4.87 4.05
N ASN A 504 -39.98 -4.38 5.03
CA ASN A 504 -40.19 -3.02 5.58
C ASN A 504 -38.94 -2.13 5.72
N GLN A 505 -37.80 -2.46 5.12
CA GLN A 505 -36.67 -1.52 5.05
C GLN A 505 -36.49 -0.98 3.63
N PRO A 506 -36.69 0.33 3.37
CA PRO A 506 -36.32 0.92 2.10
C PRO A 506 -34.81 0.79 1.95
N ASP A 507 -34.38 -0.02 0.98
CA ASP A 507 -32.98 -0.26 0.69
C ASP A 507 -32.31 1.08 0.30
N GLN A 508 -31.66 1.74 1.26
CA GLN A 508 -31.09 3.08 1.13
C GLN A 508 -29.75 3.08 0.35
N ARG A 509 -29.42 1.97 -0.31
CA ARG A 509 -28.17 1.77 -1.05
C ARG A 509 -28.22 2.42 -2.45
N THR A 510 -27.44 3.49 -2.56
CA THR A 510 -26.91 4.17 -3.76
C THR A 510 -27.92 4.68 -4.80
N ASP A 511 -28.64 5.75 -4.46
CA ASP A 511 -29.32 6.55 -5.48
C ASP A 511 -28.31 7.47 -6.20
N LEU A 512 -27.88 7.10 -7.41
CA LEU A 512 -26.90 7.83 -8.22
C LEU A 512 -27.46 9.12 -8.84
N ARG A 513 -28.74 9.42 -8.68
CA ARG A 513 -29.35 10.65 -9.24
C ARG A 513 -28.59 11.91 -8.84
N GLY A 514 -28.22 12.02 -7.56
CA GLY A 514 -27.43 13.15 -7.04
C GLY A 514 -26.02 13.22 -7.63
N MET A 515 -25.41 12.08 -7.95
CA MET A 515 -24.10 12.05 -8.61
C MET A 515 -24.21 12.59 -10.04
N PHE A 516 -25.21 12.15 -10.81
CA PHE A 516 -25.40 12.62 -12.18
C PHE A 516 -25.78 14.10 -12.26
N SER A 517 -26.52 14.63 -11.28
CA SER A 517 -26.79 16.07 -11.19
C SER A 517 -25.50 16.86 -10.92
N VAL A 518 -24.65 16.39 -9.99
CA VAL A 518 -23.35 17.01 -9.70
C VAL A 518 -22.43 16.97 -10.91
N VAL A 519 -22.29 15.83 -11.57
CA VAL A 519 -21.42 15.69 -12.75
C VAL A 519 -21.90 16.57 -13.91
N GLY A 520 -23.20 16.63 -14.17
CA GLY A 520 -23.76 17.51 -15.20
C GLY A 520 -23.46 18.99 -14.92
N VAL A 521 -23.63 19.43 -13.67
CA VAL A 521 -23.35 20.81 -13.26
C VAL A 521 -21.84 21.13 -13.27
N LEU A 522 -20.97 20.14 -13.08
CA LEU A 522 -19.51 20.32 -13.07
C LEU A 522 -18.89 20.27 -14.48
N LEU A 523 -19.49 19.56 -15.44
CA LEU A 523 -19.02 19.50 -16.83
C LEU A 523 -19.35 20.77 -17.63
N LEU A 524 -20.50 21.38 -17.37
CA LEU A 524 -20.99 22.55 -18.11
C LEU A 524 -20.08 23.80 -18.02
N PRO A 525 -19.43 24.12 -16.89
CA PRO A 525 -18.42 25.19 -16.77
C PRO A 525 -17.18 25.01 -17.66
N ALA A 526 -16.89 23.80 -18.13
CA ALA A 526 -15.76 23.56 -19.04
C ALA A 526 -16.06 24.03 -20.48
N ALA A 527 -17.33 24.16 -20.86
CA ALA A 527 -17.73 24.60 -22.20
C ALA A 527 -17.25 26.02 -22.56
N PRO A 528 -17.44 27.07 -21.72
CA PRO A 528 -16.92 28.42 -22.02
C PRO A 528 -15.38 28.46 -22.07
N LEU A 529 -14.70 27.61 -21.29
CA LEU A 529 -13.24 27.49 -21.34
C LEU A 529 -12.72 26.87 -22.64
N LEU A 530 -13.49 25.95 -23.24
CA LEU A 530 -13.17 25.31 -24.52
C LEU A 530 -13.57 26.16 -25.73
N ALA A 531 -14.36 27.21 -25.53
CA ALA A 531 -14.73 28.19 -26.55
C ALA A 531 -13.67 29.31 -26.72
N LEU A 532 -12.68 29.38 -25.83
CA LEU A 532 -11.55 30.30 -25.94
C LEU A 532 -10.64 29.93 -27.13
N PRO A 533 -10.05 30.92 -27.84
CA PRO A 533 -9.10 30.65 -28.91
C PRO A 533 -7.89 29.83 -28.41
N SER A 534 -7.44 28.85 -29.20
CA SER A 534 -6.35 27.92 -28.85
C SER A 534 -5.02 28.59 -28.54
N ASP A 535 -4.77 29.76 -29.15
CA ASP A 535 -3.47 30.45 -29.10
C ASP A 535 -3.38 31.49 -27.96
N ARG A 536 -4.38 31.57 -27.07
CA ARG A 536 -4.50 32.68 -26.11
C ARG A 536 -4.79 32.19 -24.69
N PRO A 537 -3.81 32.21 -23.76
CA PRO A 537 -4.04 31.82 -22.38
C PRO A 537 -4.73 32.97 -21.62
N ALA A 538 -6.03 33.17 -21.84
CA ALA A 538 -6.81 34.20 -21.14
C ALA A 538 -6.92 33.95 -19.62
N LEU A 539 -6.46 32.79 -19.13
CA LEU A 539 -6.43 32.36 -17.72
C LEU A 539 -5.08 31.70 -17.39
N ALA A 540 -3.96 32.31 -17.80
CA ALA A 540 -2.64 31.88 -17.36
C ALA A 540 -2.52 32.01 -15.83
N LEU A 541 -2.02 30.96 -15.17
CA LEU A 541 -1.85 30.97 -13.71
C LEU A 541 -0.65 31.84 -13.30
N PHE A 542 0.39 31.89 -14.14
CA PHE A 542 1.58 32.73 -13.97
C PHE A 542 1.95 33.40 -15.30
N SER A 543 2.70 34.50 -15.24
CA SER A 543 3.30 35.11 -16.43
C SER A 543 4.34 34.16 -17.03
N SER A 544 4.33 34.00 -18.36
CA SER A 544 5.38 33.25 -19.08
C SER A 544 6.64 34.08 -19.33
N GLU A 545 6.55 35.41 -19.23
CA GLU A 545 7.66 36.33 -19.52
C GLU A 545 8.46 36.74 -18.28
N HIS A 546 7.80 36.82 -17.11
CA HIS A 546 8.42 37.29 -15.88
C HIS A 546 8.48 36.19 -14.81
N THR A 547 9.69 35.90 -14.31
CA THR A 547 9.86 35.04 -13.12
C THR A 547 9.38 35.75 -11.86
N SER A 548 8.96 34.98 -10.84
CA SER A 548 8.43 35.56 -9.59
C SER A 548 9.43 36.52 -8.94
N TRP A 549 8.96 37.73 -8.63
CA TRP A 549 9.73 38.82 -8.01
C TRP A 549 10.93 39.34 -8.82
N SER A 550 10.97 39.10 -10.14
CA SER A 550 12.04 39.62 -11.00
C SER A 550 11.71 40.93 -11.72
N ALA A 551 10.44 41.34 -11.73
CA ALA A 551 10.00 42.51 -12.48
C ALA A 551 10.34 43.83 -11.76
N SER A 552 10.61 44.87 -12.55
CA SER A 552 10.76 46.24 -12.05
C SER A 552 9.39 46.86 -11.71
N PRO A 553 9.34 47.91 -10.86
CA PRO A 553 8.08 48.56 -10.50
C PRO A 553 7.26 49.17 -11.66
N GLY A 554 7.83 49.26 -12.88
CA GLY A 554 7.15 49.81 -14.06
C GLY A 554 6.15 48.87 -14.74
N VAL A 555 6.29 47.55 -14.58
CA VAL A 555 5.51 46.49 -15.27
C VAL A 555 4.01 46.55 -14.94
N VAL A 556 3.67 47.16 -13.81
CA VAL A 556 2.29 47.32 -13.32
C VAL A 556 1.39 48.13 -14.28
N ARG A 557 1.97 48.94 -15.18
CA ARG A 557 1.24 49.82 -16.12
C ARG A 557 1.02 49.23 -17.53
N GLU A 558 1.61 48.08 -17.84
CA GLU A 558 1.53 47.44 -19.16
C GLU A 558 0.19 46.70 -19.39
N PRO A 559 -0.23 46.45 -20.65
CA PRO A 559 -1.45 45.71 -20.94
C PRO A 559 -1.36 44.27 -20.44
N ALA A 560 -2.42 43.78 -19.78
CA ALA A 560 -2.44 42.48 -19.11
C ALA A 560 -2.20 41.30 -20.06
N SER A 561 -2.62 41.41 -21.32
CA SER A 561 -2.38 40.37 -22.32
C SER A 561 -0.90 40.21 -22.67
N ALA A 562 -0.13 41.31 -22.67
CA ALA A 562 1.32 41.27 -22.91
C ALA A 562 2.05 40.66 -21.71
N VAL A 563 1.76 41.15 -20.50
CA VAL A 563 2.40 40.64 -19.27
C VAL A 563 2.09 39.15 -19.02
N LEU A 564 0.94 38.65 -19.48
CA LEU A 564 0.54 37.24 -19.37
C LEU A 564 1.02 36.37 -20.56
N GLY A 565 1.82 36.91 -21.48
CA GLY A 565 2.54 36.14 -22.51
C GLY A 565 1.85 36.00 -23.87
N SER A 566 0.87 36.84 -24.20
CA SER A 566 0.29 36.84 -25.55
C SER A 566 1.06 37.76 -26.49
N SER A 567 1.56 37.23 -27.61
CA SER A 567 2.45 37.94 -28.54
C SER A 567 1.75 38.91 -29.51
N ALA A 568 0.42 38.94 -29.55
CA ALA A 568 -0.35 39.80 -30.47
C ALA A 568 -1.50 40.50 -29.76
N GLN A 569 -1.52 41.84 -29.84
CA GLN A 569 -2.63 42.66 -29.40
C GLN A 569 -3.88 42.30 -30.22
N PRO A 570 -5.03 41.98 -29.59
CA PRO A 570 -6.20 41.51 -30.33
C PRO A 570 -6.75 42.62 -31.22
N ASP A 571 -7.05 42.29 -32.48
CA ASP A 571 -7.97 43.09 -33.28
C ASP A 571 -9.29 43.21 -32.48
N PRO A 572 -9.79 44.43 -32.24
CA PRO A 572 -10.91 44.65 -31.33
C PRO A 572 -12.18 43.88 -31.74
N LEU A 573 -12.35 43.60 -33.04
CA LEU A 573 -13.47 42.83 -33.59
C LEU A 573 -13.39 41.32 -33.28
N THR A 574 -12.21 40.69 -33.38
CA THR A 574 -12.05 39.25 -33.07
C THR A 574 -12.06 39.00 -31.57
N GLY A 575 -11.52 39.94 -30.78
CA GLY A 575 -11.66 39.96 -29.32
C GLY A 575 -13.12 40.04 -28.86
N ALA A 576 -13.92 40.90 -29.52
CA ALA A 576 -15.35 41.02 -29.24
C ALA A 576 -16.16 39.78 -29.63
N LEU A 577 -15.92 39.18 -30.80
CA LEU A 577 -16.64 37.97 -31.26
C LEU A 577 -16.34 36.73 -30.40
N SER A 578 -15.09 36.57 -29.96
CA SER A 578 -14.72 35.49 -29.03
C SER A 578 -15.30 35.72 -27.64
N ALA A 579 -15.29 36.95 -27.13
CA ALA A 579 -15.97 37.30 -25.87
C ALA A 579 -17.48 37.01 -25.94
N LEU A 580 -18.16 37.35 -27.04
CA LEU A 580 -19.56 37.02 -27.27
C LEU A 580 -19.82 35.50 -27.34
N GLY A 581 -18.95 34.74 -28.01
CA GLY A 581 -19.03 33.28 -28.06
C GLY A 581 -18.91 32.62 -26.69
N VAL A 582 -17.95 33.06 -25.86
CA VAL A 582 -17.76 32.56 -24.48
C VAL A 582 -18.98 32.88 -23.61
N VAL A 583 -19.55 34.08 -23.74
CA VAL A 583 -20.77 34.46 -23.02
C VAL A 583 -21.98 33.65 -23.50
N ALA A 584 -22.13 33.41 -24.80
CA ALA A 584 -23.24 32.62 -25.35
C ALA A 584 -23.20 31.15 -24.90
N VAL A 585 -22.02 30.52 -24.90
CA VAL A 585 -21.83 29.15 -24.39
C VAL A 585 -22.05 29.10 -22.88
N GLY A 586 -21.56 30.09 -22.12
CA GLY A 586 -21.82 30.21 -20.69
C GLY A 586 -23.31 30.37 -20.36
N ALA A 587 -24.04 31.14 -21.16
CA ALA A 587 -25.49 31.32 -21.02
C ALA A 587 -26.27 30.04 -21.37
N LEU A 588 -25.89 29.32 -22.44
CA LEU A 588 -26.51 28.04 -22.82
C LEU A 588 -26.28 26.95 -21.76
N ALA A 589 -25.07 26.88 -21.21
CA ALA A 589 -24.73 26.01 -20.09
C ALA A 589 -25.60 26.32 -18.85
N LEU A 590 -25.75 27.60 -18.49
CA LEU A 590 -26.60 28.00 -17.37
C LEU A 590 -28.09 27.69 -17.65
N ALA A 591 -28.57 27.88 -18.88
CA ALA A 591 -29.94 27.58 -19.28
C ALA A 591 -30.28 26.08 -19.16
N LEU A 592 -29.34 25.19 -19.53
CA LEU A 592 -29.46 23.74 -19.34
C LEU A 592 -29.59 23.36 -17.86
N VAL A 593 -28.80 23.97 -16.98
CA VAL A 593 -28.91 23.77 -15.52
C VAL A 593 -30.26 24.28 -15.00
N VAL A 594 -30.69 25.46 -15.43
CA VAL A 594 -31.96 26.07 -14.99
C VAL A 594 -33.18 25.23 -15.44
N PHE A 595 -33.20 24.76 -16.69
CA PHE A 595 -34.35 24.06 -17.27
C PHE A 595 -34.47 22.61 -16.78
N ILE A 596 -33.34 21.90 -16.63
CA ILE A 596 -33.36 20.50 -16.22
C ILE A 596 -33.31 20.35 -14.69
N GLU A 597 -32.55 21.18 -13.98
CA GLU A 597 -32.21 21.03 -12.54
C GLU A 597 -32.22 22.38 -11.78
N ARG A 598 -33.41 23.01 -11.69
CA ARG A 598 -33.63 24.31 -11.02
C ARG A 598 -33.08 24.42 -9.58
N ARG A 599 -32.83 23.30 -8.90
CA ARG A 599 -32.22 23.26 -7.55
C ARG A 599 -30.75 23.69 -7.54
N TRP A 600 -30.01 23.49 -8.64
CA TRP A 600 -28.56 23.69 -8.71
C TRP A 600 -28.13 25.01 -9.37
N THR A 601 -29.06 25.96 -9.54
CA THR A 601 -28.77 27.24 -10.22
C THR A 601 -27.68 28.04 -9.52
N ALA A 602 -27.69 28.06 -8.19
CA ALA A 602 -26.66 28.70 -7.37
C ALA A 602 -25.25 28.15 -7.64
N VAL A 603 -25.15 26.83 -7.77
CA VAL A 603 -23.90 26.12 -8.06
C VAL A 603 -23.46 26.39 -9.50
N GLY A 604 -24.42 26.41 -10.43
CA GLY A 604 -24.17 26.84 -11.81
C GLY A 604 -23.58 28.26 -11.87
N VAL A 605 -24.13 29.22 -11.12
CA VAL A 605 -23.58 30.59 -11.06
C VAL A 605 -22.18 30.61 -10.47
N ALA A 606 -21.95 29.94 -9.33
CA ALA A 606 -20.64 29.90 -8.67
C ALA A 606 -19.52 29.31 -9.57
N LEU A 607 -19.85 28.35 -10.43
CA LEU A 607 -18.89 27.66 -11.29
C LEU A 607 -18.76 28.29 -12.69
N ILE A 608 -19.83 28.87 -13.25
CA ILE A 608 -19.83 29.45 -14.60
C ILE A 608 -19.41 30.94 -14.58
N ALA A 609 -19.61 31.68 -13.48
CA ALA A 609 -19.27 33.10 -13.41
C ALA A 609 -17.75 33.40 -13.47
N PRO A 610 -16.86 32.71 -12.74
CA PRO A 610 -15.40 32.95 -12.86
C PRO A 610 -14.83 32.72 -14.27
N PRO A 611 -15.09 31.59 -14.96
CA PRO A 611 -14.53 31.35 -16.30
C PRO A 611 -15.15 32.25 -17.38
N THR A 612 -16.23 32.97 -17.09
CA THR A 612 -16.85 33.94 -18.01
C THR A 612 -16.43 35.38 -17.73
N LEU A 613 -16.23 35.78 -16.46
CA LEU A 613 -15.95 37.18 -16.06
C LEU A 613 -14.46 37.52 -15.92
N VAL A 614 -13.62 36.61 -15.43
CA VAL A 614 -12.17 36.82 -15.25
C VAL A 614 -11.43 37.11 -16.57
N PRO A 615 -11.71 36.45 -17.71
CA PRO A 615 -10.97 36.72 -18.95
C PRO A 615 -11.36 38.04 -19.63
N LEU A 616 -12.41 38.74 -19.17
CA LEU A 616 -12.89 39.97 -19.83
C LEU A 616 -11.84 41.09 -19.90
N PRO A 617 -11.16 41.51 -18.81
CA PRO A 617 -10.16 42.58 -18.87
C PRO A 617 -8.96 42.22 -19.77
N VAL A 618 -8.68 40.91 -19.93
CA VAL A 618 -7.61 40.39 -20.79
C VAL A 618 -8.04 40.42 -22.26
N LEU A 619 -9.28 40.00 -22.56
CA LEU A 619 -9.86 40.07 -23.92
C LEU A 619 -10.09 41.52 -24.39
N PHE A 620 -10.31 42.46 -23.45
CA PHE A 620 -10.43 43.91 -23.71
C PHE A 620 -9.11 44.69 -23.69
N GLY A 621 -7.99 44.12 -23.20
CA GLY A 621 -6.67 44.77 -23.18
C GLY A 621 -6.41 45.80 -22.06
N ALA A 622 -6.93 45.61 -20.84
CA ALA A 622 -6.75 46.52 -19.69
C ALA A 622 -5.34 46.46 -19.03
N PRO A 623 -4.93 47.45 -18.18
CA PRO A 623 -3.64 47.44 -17.48
C PRO A 623 -3.49 46.30 -16.47
N PHE A 624 -2.26 45.81 -16.24
CA PHE A 624 -1.97 44.68 -15.36
C PHE A 624 -2.43 44.89 -13.91
N ALA A 625 -2.17 46.06 -13.31
CA ALA A 625 -2.68 46.39 -11.97
C ALA A 625 -4.21 46.29 -11.88
N VAL A 626 -4.92 46.76 -12.91
CA VAL A 626 -6.38 46.73 -12.97
C VAL A 626 -6.87 45.29 -13.06
N ALA A 627 -6.17 44.43 -13.82
CA ALA A 627 -6.49 43.01 -13.92
C ALA A 627 -6.26 42.27 -12.58
N VAL A 628 -5.18 42.57 -11.84
CA VAL A 628 -4.90 42.00 -10.50
C VAL A 628 -5.94 42.48 -9.47
N VAL A 629 -6.27 43.77 -9.46
CA VAL A 629 -7.28 44.30 -8.54
C VAL A 629 -8.67 43.77 -8.89
N TRP A 630 -9.04 43.69 -10.18
CA TRP A 630 -10.33 43.14 -10.62
C TRP A 630 -10.50 41.67 -10.21
N THR A 631 -9.46 40.85 -10.36
CA THR A 631 -9.50 39.45 -9.94
C THR A 631 -9.61 39.29 -8.42
N LEU A 632 -8.86 40.09 -7.65
CA LEU A 632 -8.98 40.12 -6.18
C LEU A 632 -10.35 40.62 -5.71
N LEU A 633 -10.95 41.59 -6.40
CA LEU A 633 -12.30 42.11 -6.09
C LEU A 633 -13.40 41.10 -6.44
N VAL A 634 -13.32 40.42 -7.60
CA VAL A 634 -14.26 39.35 -7.97
C VAL A 634 -14.20 38.22 -6.92
N GLY A 635 -13.01 37.86 -6.46
CA GLY A 635 -12.85 36.85 -5.42
C GLY A 635 -13.31 37.30 -4.03
N ALA A 636 -13.03 38.55 -3.65
CA ALA A 636 -13.53 39.13 -2.41
C ALA A 636 -15.06 39.25 -2.41
N ALA A 637 -15.68 39.62 -3.54
CA ALA A 637 -17.13 39.71 -3.68
C ALA A 637 -17.79 38.34 -3.57
N LEU A 638 -17.24 37.30 -4.18
CA LEU A 638 -17.72 35.91 -4.03
C LEU A 638 -17.57 35.41 -2.58
N LEU A 639 -16.45 35.73 -1.91
CA LEU A 639 -16.17 35.31 -0.53
C LEU A 639 -17.05 36.05 0.50
N LEU A 640 -17.29 37.35 0.31
CA LEU A 640 -18.18 38.13 1.17
C LEU A 640 -19.66 37.85 0.90
N CYS A 641 -20.05 37.56 -0.35
CA CYS A 641 -21.40 37.10 -0.67
C CYS A 641 -21.74 35.75 -0.02
N ALA A 642 -20.73 34.93 0.27
CA ALA A 642 -20.92 33.69 1.01
C ALA A 642 -21.33 33.92 2.48
N ALA A 643 -21.07 35.12 3.03
CA ALA A 643 -21.37 35.51 4.41
C ALA A 643 -22.72 36.25 4.58
N LEU A 644 -23.51 36.42 3.51
CA LEU A 644 -24.81 37.11 3.55
C LEU A 644 -25.96 36.11 3.88
N PRO A 645 -26.77 36.36 4.92
CA PRO A 645 -27.78 35.41 5.43
C PRO A 645 -29.04 35.23 4.54
N ARG A 646 -29.16 35.94 3.41
CA ARG A 646 -30.35 35.91 2.52
C ARG A 646 -30.28 34.88 1.38
N ALA A 647 -29.24 34.08 1.34
CA ALA A 647 -28.97 33.16 0.25
C ALA A 647 -29.46 31.75 0.60
N SER A 648 -30.47 31.22 -0.11
CA SER A 648 -30.75 29.77 -0.17
C SER A 648 -29.67 28.98 -0.95
N LEU A 649 -28.48 29.57 -1.05
CA LEU A 649 -27.36 29.16 -1.87
C LEU A 649 -26.40 28.33 -1.00
N PRO A 650 -25.73 27.31 -1.55
CA PRO A 650 -24.63 26.64 -0.86
C PRO A 650 -23.45 27.61 -0.73
N SER A 651 -23.39 28.33 0.39
CA SER A 651 -22.39 29.36 0.73
C SER A 651 -20.94 28.87 0.59
N TRP A 652 -20.69 27.59 0.88
CA TRP A 652 -19.37 26.97 0.74
C TRP A 652 -18.82 27.01 -0.71
N LEU A 653 -19.64 26.72 -1.72
CA LEU A 653 -19.20 26.70 -3.12
C LEU A 653 -18.84 28.10 -3.63
N LEU A 654 -19.57 29.11 -3.14
CA LEU A 654 -19.28 30.51 -3.43
C LEU A 654 -17.98 30.98 -2.74
N GLY A 655 -17.75 30.52 -1.51
CA GLY A 655 -16.50 30.79 -0.80
C GLY A 655 -15.29 30.10 -1.42
N VAL A 656 -15.43 28.87 -1.92
CA VAL A 656 -14.35 28.15 -2.63
C VAL A 656 -14.04 28.79 -4.00
N SER A 657 -15.05 29.21 -4.76
CA SER A 657 -14.82 29.91 -6.03
C SER A 657 -14.22 31.32 -5.80
N GLY A 658 -14.64 32.00 -4.73
CA GLY A 658 -14.02 33.24 -4.26
C GLY A 658 -12.56 33.05 -3.85
N LEU A 659 -12.24 31.96 -3.17
CA LEU A 659 -10.86 31.60 -2.80
C LEU A 659 -10.00 31.33 -4.04
N ALA A 660 -10.49 30.55 -5.00
CA ALA A 660 -9.75 30.24 -6.23
C ALA A 660 -9.44 31.49 -7.06
N THR A 661 -10.37 32.45 -7.08
CA THR A 661 -10.18 33.74 -7.77
C THR A 661 -9.23 34.67 -7.02
N LEU A 662 -9.24 34.68 -5.68
CA LEU A 662 -8.22 35.37 -4.87
C LEU A 662 -6.81 34.79 -5.08
N LEU A 663 -6.68 33.47 -5.16
CA LEU A 663 -5.42 32.79 -5.46
C LEU A 663 -4.88 33.16 -6.84
N LEU A 664 -5.76 33.24 -7.84
CA LEU A 664 -5.36 33.68 -9.18
C LEU A 664 -4.84 35.12 -9.17
N GLY A 665 -5.51 36.03 -8.44
CA GLY A 665 -5.04 37.41 -8.26
C GLY A 665 -3.69 37.48 -7.54
N LEU A 666 -3.47 36.66 -6.51
CA LEU A 666 -2.18 36.54 -5.82
C LEU A 666 -1.08 35.99 -6.74
N ALA A 667 -1.40 34.99 -7.56
CA ALA A 667 -0.47 34.43 -8.53
C ALA A 667 -0.04 35.46 -9.58
N TRP A 668 -0.97 36.31 -10.04
CA TRP A 668 -0.63 37.44 -10.91
C TRP A 668 0.21 38.50 -10.17
N SER A 669 -0.08 38.80 -8.89
CA SER A 669 0.75 39.74 -8.11
C SER A 669 2.19 39.25 -7.83
N SER A 670 2.49 37.97 -8.06
CA SER A 670 3.82 37.38 -7.82
C SER A 670 4.92 37.93 -8.74
N VAL A 671 4.55 38.64 -9.81
CA VAL A 671 5.48 39.25 -10.77
C VAL A 671 6.41 40.29 -10.09
N GLU A 672 5.92 41.04 -9.10
CA GLU A 672 6.68 42.10 -8.41
C GLU A 672 6.52 42.03 -6.87
N GLN A 673 7.61 42.19 -6.12
CA GLN A 673 7.60 41.99 -4.66
C GLN A 673 6.76 43.01 -3.88
N HIS A 674 6.69 44.27 -4.32
CA HIS A 674 5.90 45.30 -3.61
C HIS A 674 4.41 45.11 -3.82
N THR A 675 3.99 44.78 -5.05
CA THR A 675 2.59 44.44 -5.36
C THR A 675 2.17 43.16 -4.63
N MET A 676 3.09 42.20 -4.49
CA MET A 676 2.88 40.99 -3.69
C MET A 676 2.67 41.28 -2.20
N LEU A 677 3.53 42.08 -1.57
CA LEU A 677 3.40 42.42 -0.15
C LEU A 677 2.15 43.27 0.12
N ALA A 678 1.80 44.19 -0.79
CA ALA A 678 0.57 44.97 -0.71
C ALA A 678 -0.69 44.09 -0.87
N ALA A 679 -0.67 43.14 -1.82
CA ALA A 679 -1.74 42.15 -1.99
C ALA A 679 -1.88 41.24 -0.76
N LEU A 680 -0.78 40.83 -0.12
CA LEU A 680 -0.79 40.03 1.11
C LEU A 680 -1.40 40.77 2.30
N VAL A 681 -1.09 42.06 2.48
CA VAL A 681 -1.73 42.89 3.52
C VAL A 681 -3.23 43.01 3.25
N LEU A 682 -3.65 43.23 2.00
CA LEU A 682 -5.06 43.30 1.61
C LEU A 682 -5.78 41.97 1.89
N VAL A 683 -5.17 40.83 1.55
CA VAL A 683 -5.72 39.49 1.82
C VAL A 683 -5.75 39.19 3.33
N ALA A 684 -4.73 39.58 4.10
CA ALA A 684 -4.70 39.45 5.57
C ALA A 684 -5.78 40.33 6.24
N ALA A 685 -6.08 41.51 5.69
CA ALA A 685 -7.18 42.34 6.15
C ALA A 685 -8.55 41.74 5.80
N ILE A 686 -8.74 41.25 4.57
CA ILE A 686 -9.99 40.59 4.12
C ILE A 686 -10.27 39.34 4.97
N THR A 687 -9.26 38.54 5.28
CA THR A 687 -9.39 37.37 6.15
C THR A 687 -9.76 37.75 7.58
N MET A 688 -9.19 38.83 8.12
CA MET A 688 -9.60 39.36 9.43
C MET A 688 -11.04 39.87 9.43
N VAL A 689 -11.47 40.58 8.39
CA VAL A 689 -12.86 41.04 8.26
C VAL A 689 -13.81 39.85 8.15
N SER A 690 -13.45 38.82 7.38
CA SER A 690 -14.21 37.58 7.25
C SER A 690 -14.29 36.79 8.56
N ALA A 691 -13.19 36.71 9.33
CA ALA A 691 -13.15 36.07 10.65
C ALA A 691 -13.98 36.83 11.70
N LEU A 692 -13.96 38.17 11.64
CA LEU A 692 -14.80 39.03 12.49
C LEU A 692 -16.27 38.97 12.11
N SER A 693 -16.62 38.84 10.82
CA SER A 693 -18.01 38.63 10.40
C SER A 693 -18.55 37.29 10.90
N ALA A 694 -17.71 36.26 10.92
CA ALA A 694 -18.04 34.95 11.52
C ALA A 694 -18.13 34.98 13.06
N ARG A 695 -17.63 36.05 13.72
CA ARG A 695 -17.69 36.20 15.19
C ARG A 695 -19.04 36.73 15.69
N ARG A 696 -19.81 37.46 14.86
CA ARG A 696 -21.07 38.12 15.27
C ARG A 696 -22.14 37.10 15.67
N PRO A 697 -22.93 37.36 16.73
CA PRO A 697 -23.99 36.44 17.16
C PRO A 697 -25.10 36.32 16.09
N SER A 698 -25.43 35.09 15.69
CA SER A 698 -26.55 34.77 14.80
C SER A 698 -27.88 34.90 15.55
N VAL A 699 -28.92 35.39 14.85
CA VAL A 699 -30.29 35.50 15.40
C VAL A 699 -31.04 34.23 15.02
N GLY A 700 -30.76 33.14 15.75
CA GLY A 700 -31.56 31.90 15.83
C GLY A 700 -32.26 31.40 14.55
N GLY A 701 -31.55 30.61 13.73
CA GLY A 701 -32.13 29.74 12.70
C GLY A 701 -31.20 28.58 12.32
N GLU A 702 -31.72 27.34 12.26
CA GLU A 702 -30.93 26.11 12.02
C GLU A 702 -30.12 26.10 10.70
N GLY A 703 -30.54 26.87 9.68
CA GLY A 703 -29.81 27.00 8.42
C GLY A 703 -28.65 28.01 8.44
N GLU A 704 -28.56 28.84 9.49
CA GLU A 704 -27.58 29.93 9.59
C GLU A 704 -26.24 29.42 10.18
N ASP A 705 -26.28 28.38 11.02
CA ASP A 705 -25.09 27.75 11.62
C ASP A 705 -24.24 26.98 10.59
N ASP A 706 -24.86 26.31 9.62
CA ASP A 706 -24.18 25.65 8.49
C ASP A 706 -23.44 26.67 7.60
N THR A 707 -24.00 27.87 7.45
CA THR A 707 -23.35 28.94 6.68
C THR A 707 -22.16 29.52 7.42
N ALA A 708 -22.25 29.67 8.75
CA ALA A 708 -21.15 30.12 9.58
C ALA A 708 -19.97 29.12 9.55
N ALA A 709 -20.25 27.82 9.53
CA ALA A 709 -19.24 26.77 9.38
C ALA A 709 -18.55 26.78 8.01
N ALA A 710 -19.31 26.95 6.94
CA ALA A 710 -18.76 27.05 5.58
C ALA A 710 -17.87 28.29 5.42
N VAL A 711 -18.33 29.44 5.92
CA VAL A 711 -17.55 30.70 5.90
C VAL A 711 -16.27 30.51 6.72
N TYR A 712 -16.37 30.00 7.95
CA TYR A 712 -15.23 29.69 8.82
C TYR A 712 -14.18 28.82 8.10
N GLY A 713 -14.61 27.73 7.45
CA GLY A 713 -13.73 26.85 6.70
C GLY A 713 -13.01 27.55 5.55
N THR A 714 -13.71 28.38 4.78
CA THR A 714 -13.08 29.13 3.67
C THR A 714 -12.13 30.22 4.16
N THR A 715 -12.46 30.94 5.24
CA THR A 715 -11.58 31.94 5.88
C THR A 715 -10.29 31.31 6.38
N VAL A 716 -10.37 30.13 6.99
CA VAL A 716 -9.21 29.34 7.45
C VAL A 716 -8.27 29.01 6.30
N ILE A 717 -8.79 28.60 5.14
CA ILE A 717 -7.95 28.24 3.99
C ILE A 717 -7.26 29.49 3.43
N VAL A 718 -7.97 30.62 3.28
CA VAL A 718 -7.35 31.87 2.83
C VAL A 718 -6.27 32.35 3.82
N TRP A 719 -6.52 32.20 5.12
CA TRP A 719 -5.53 32.49 6.17
C TRP A 719 -4.27 31.62 6.03
N ALA A 720 -4.43 30.31 5.83
CA ALA A 720 -3.31 29.38 5.67
C ALA A 720 -2.49 29.67 4.40
N VAL A 721 -3.17 30.00 3.29
CA VAL A 721 -2.52 30.41 2.04
C VAL A 721 -1.70 31.68 2.24
N ALA A 722 -2.28 32.71 2.86
CA ALA A 722 -1.59 33.96 3.14
C ALA A 722 -0.37 33.74 4.05
N LEU A 723 -0.45 32.81 4.99
CA LEU A 723 0.64 32.40 5.87
C LEU A 723 1.78 31.69 5.11
N VAL A 724 1.48 30.76 4.22
CA VAL A 724 2.49 30.04 3.41
C VAL A 724 3.23 31.02 2.50
N ILE A 725 2.49 31.88 1.81
CA ILE A 725 3.04 32.85 0.88
C ILE A 725 3.82 33.95 1.65
N GLY A 726 3.32 34.37 2.80
CA GLY A 726 4.05 35.22 3.75
C GLY A 726 5.36 34.59 4.21
N GLY A 727 5.35 33.31 4.58
CA GLY A 727 6.56 32.55 4.93
C GLY A 727 7.56 32.43 3.77
N ALA A 728 7.09 32.20 2.54
CA ALA A 728 7.94 32.16 1.35
C ALA A 728 8.59 33.53 1.06
N SER A 729 7.84 34.62 1.24
CA SER A 729 8.41 35.97 1.11
C SER A 729 9.40 36.31 2.23
N LEU A 730 9.21 35.77 3.44
CA LEU A 730 10.18 35.86 4.53
C LEU A 730 11.47 35.06 4.24
N ALA A 731 11.36 33.84 3.71
CA ALA A 731 12.52 33.05 3.30
C ALA A 731 13.30 33.71 2.15
N ALA A 732 12.58 34.27 1.17
CA ALA A 732 13.18 34.98 0.04
C ALA A 732 13.86 36.29 0.45
N THR A 733 13.37 36.96 1.49
CA THR A 733 14.03 38.15 2.05
C THR A 733 15.24 37.76 2.91
N ALA A 734 15.17 36.68 3.70
CA ALA A 734 16.30 36.15 4.47
C ALA A 734 17.46 35.68 3.56
N ALA A 735 17.16 35.00 2.45
CA ALA A 735 18.18 34.58 1.48
C ALA A 735 18.90 35.75 0.79
N ARG A 736 18.24 36.90 0.65
CA ARG A 736 18.87 38.12 0.13
C ARG A 736 19.71 38.81 1.20
N ALA A 737 19.31 38.77 2.47
CA ALA A 737 20.10 39.30 3.58
C ALA A 737 21.47 38.60 3.71
N THR A 738 21.55 37.29 3.48
CA THR A 738 22.83 36.54 3.47
C THR A 738 23.75 36.90 2.32
N SER A 739 23.24 37.56 1.26
CA SER A 739 24.03 37.93 0.07
C SER A 739 24.67 39.34 0.15
N GLY A 740 24.56 40.02 1.30
CA GLY A 740 25.22 41.32 1.54
C GLY A 740 24.62 42.51 0.77
N ALA A 741 23.49 42.34 0.10
CA ALA A 741 22.80 43.43 -0.58
C ALA A 741 22.13 44.34 0.46
N GLU A 742 22.70 45.53 0.70
CA GLU A 742 22.06 46.60 1.47
C GLU A 742 20.70 46.95 0.86
N SER A 743 19.65 46.39 1.44
CA SER A 743 18.32 46.98 1.35
C SER A 743 17.63 46.74 2.68
N HIS A 744 17.32 47.83 3.38
CA HIS A 744 16.32 47.81 4.43
C HIS A 744 14.98 47.47 3.78
N GLY A 745 14.76 46.19 3.49
CA GLY A 745 13.49 45.69 2.97
C GLY A 745 12.37 46.05 3.94
N PRO A 746 11.09 46.00 3.54
CA PRO A 746 10.01 46.35 4.45
C PRO A 746 9.71 45.19 5.43
N TRP A 747 10.67 44.86 6.32
CA TRP A 747 10.53 43.87 7.39
C TRP A 747 9.32 44.17 8.29
N TRP A 748 8.92 45.44 8.35
CA TRP A 748 7.70 45.91 9.00
C TRP A 748 6.40 45.49 8.29
N LEU A 749 6.36 45.37 6.95
CA LEU A 749 5.19 44.80 6.23
C LEU A 749 5.05 43.30 6.49
N LEU A 750 6.18 42.58 6.62
CA LEU A 750 6.20 41.17 7.02
C LEU A 750 5.80 40.98 8.49
N GLY A 751 6.26 41.84 9.39
CA GLY A 751 5.79 41.86 10.79
C GLY A 751 4.31 42.22 10.92
N ALA A 752 3.81 43.17 10.11
CA ALA A 752 2.40 43.55 10.10
C ALA A 752 1.49 42.42 9.57
N THR A 753 1.89 41.73 8.51
CA THR A 753 1.17 40.55 8.01
C THR A 753 1.21 39.41 9.02
N GLY A 754 2.37 39.13 9.63
CA GLY A 754 2.53 38.12 10.70
C GLY A 754 1.67 38.40 11.93
N LEU A 755 1.55 39.65 12.36
CA LEU A 755 0.72 40.08 13.48
C LEU A 755 -0.78 39.96 13.14
N LEU A 756 -1.21 40.40 11.94
CA LEU A 756 -2.60 40.24 11.49
C LEU A 756 -2.98 38.76 11.36
N LEU A 757 -2.08 37.91 10.84
CA LEU A 757 -2.29 36.46 10.76
C LEU A 757 -2.29 35.79 12.15
N GLY A 758 -1.43 36.22 13.07
CA GLY A 758 -1.45 35.72 14.46
C GLY A 758 -2.72 36.10 15.21
N ALA A 759 -3.20 37.33 15.04
CA ALA A 759 -4.44 37.81 15.66
C ALA A 759 -5.70 37.15 15.07
N THR A 760 -5.75 36.98 13.74
CA THR A 760 -6.83 36.24 13.06
C THR A 760 -6.93 34.80 13.55
N ALA A 761 -5.80 34.11 13.77
CA ALA A 761 -5.79 32.75 14.30
C ALA A 761 -6.41 32.66 15.71
N LEU A 762 -6.12 33.62 16.59
CA LEU A 762 -6.76 33.69 17.92
C LEU A 762 -8.27 33.97 17.85
N VAL A 763 -8.72 34.78 16.88
CA VAL A 763 -10.14 35.01 16.62
C VAL A 763 -10.81 33.76 16.08
N LEU A 764 -10.18 33.06 15.14
CA LEU A 764 -10.65 31.80 14.58
C LEU A 764 -10.75 30.71 15.65
N ASP A 765 -9.87 30.66 16.65
CA ASP A 765 -9.95 29.72 17.78
C ASP A 765 -11.24 29.91 18.62
N GLY A 766 -11.59 31.17 18.89
CA GLY A 766 -12.84 31.53 19.60
C GLY A 766 -14.12 31.39 18.76
N VAL A 767 -14.00 31.30 17.42
CA VAL A 767 -15.11 30.97 16.52
C VAL A 767 -15.23 29.44 16.38
N ALA A 768 -14.09 28.72 16.29
CA ALA A 768 -14.01 27.27 16.21
C ALA A 768 -14.73 26.60 17.38
N SER A 769 -14.45 27.03 18.60
CA SER A 769 -15.08 26.50 19.82
C SER A 769 -16.60 26.67 19.85
N ARG A 770 -17.15 27.67 19.14
CA ARG A 770 -18.60 27.89 19.01
C ARG A 770 -19.22 27.09 17.85
N VAL A 771 -18.58 27.14 16.68
CA VAL A 771 -19.08 26.53 15.44
C VAL A 771 -18.92 25.01 15.44
N LEU A 772 -17.80 24.51 15.96
CA LEU A 772 -17.49 23.08 16.02
C LEU A 772 -17.96 22.42 17.33
N GLY A 773 -18.72 23.16 18.16
CA GLY A 773 -19.36 22.74 19.41
C GLY A 773 -18.75 21.52 20.09
N ALA A 774 -17.99 21.75 21.17
CA ALA A 774 -17.63 20.69 22.11
C ALA A 774 -18.89 19.87 22.43
N THR A 775 -18.85 18.59 22.07
CA THR A 775 -19.81 17.57 22.42
C THR A 775 -19.76 17.36 23.94
N ASP A 776 -20.29 18.29 24.71
CA ASP A 776 -20.69 18.00 26.09
C ASP A 776 -22.05 17.30 26.00
N ASP A 777 -21.97 15.97 26.02
CA ASP A 777 -23.08 15.08 26.25
C ASP A 777 -23.76 15.45 27.58
N PRO A 778 -25.04 15.90 27.60
CA PRO A 778 -25.68 16.35 28.83
C PRO A 778 -26.10 15.19 29.77
N ARG A 779 -25.52 13.99 29.61
CA ARG A 779 -25.89 12.78 30.37
C ARG A 779 -24.73 11.94 30.90
N GLY A 780 -23.51 12.48 30.93
CA GLY A 780 -22.41 11.88 31.68
C GLY A 780 -22.29 12.48 33.08
N GLU A 781 -22.81 11.79 34.10
CA GLU A 781 -22.29 11.95 35.45
C GLU A 781 -20.81 11.57 35.41
N ASP A 782 -19.88 12.50 35.66
CA ASP A 782 -18.56 12.21 36.25
C ASP A 782 -17.75 13.50 36.58
N GLY A 783 -17.60 13.78 37.88
CA GLY A 783 -16.42 14.41 38.48
C GLY A 783 -16.23 15.95 38.39
N PRO A 784 -15.94 16.66 39.50
CA PRO A 784 -15.41 18.01 39.45
C PRO A 784 -13.94 17.94 39.04
N GLY A 785 -13.63 18.04 37.73
CA GLY A 785 -12.23 17.87 37.32
C GLY A 785 -11.82 18.08 35.86
N SER A 786 -12.69 18.39 34.90
CA SER A 786 -12.26 18.67 33.52
C SER A 786 -12.85 19.94 32.92
N ASP A 787 -12.48 21.08 33.48
CA ASP A 787 -12.41 22.33 32.71
C ASP A 787 -11.24 22.24 31.71
N SER A 788 -11.33 21.35 30.73
CA SER A 788 -10.46 21.41 29.55
C SER A 788 -11.09 22.35 28.55
N THR A 789 -11.07 23.66 28.85
CA THR A 789 -11.08 24.69 27.81
C THR A 789 -9.75 24.58 27.06
N GLY A 790 -9.64 23.54 26.23
CA GLY A 790 -8.46 23.25 25.43
C GLY A 790 -8.24 24.36 24.41
N ILE A 791 -7.01 24.85 24.32
CA ILE A 791 -6.61 25.79 23.27
C ILE A 791 -6.67 25.02 21.95
N GLY A 792 -7.42 25.53 20.98
CA GLY A 792 -7.50 24.86 19.69
C GLY A 792 -6.19 24.98 18.90
N PRO A 793 -6.05 24.23 17.80
CA PRO A 793 -4.84 24.26 16.97
C PRO A 793 -4.57 25.65 16.39
N PHE A 794 -5.61 26.45 16.15
CA PHE A 794 -5.47 27.85 15.72
C PHE A 794 -4.96 28.75 16.84
N GLY A 795 -5.38 28.50 18.08
CA GLY A 795 -4.82 29.16 19.26
C GLY A 795 -3.32 28.89 19.42
N ILE A 796 -2.89 27.62 19.25
CA ILE A 796 -1.46 27.24 19.30
C ILE A 796 -0.68 27.84 18.13
N GLY A 797 -1.20 27.75 16.89
CA GLY A 797 -0.55 28.30 15.70
C GLY A 797 -0.44 29.82 15.73
N GLY A 798 -1.49 30.51 16.20
CA GLY A 798 -1.50 31.94 16.45
C GLY A 798 -0.48 32.33 17.53
N LEU A 799 -0.40 31.56 18.61
CA LEU A 799 0.60 31.75 19.65
C LEU A 799 2.03 31.61 19.11
N LEU A 800 2.31 30.57 18.31
CA LEU A 800 3.63 30.35 17.71
C LEU A 800 4.01 31.46 16.73
N LEU A 801 3.07 31.94 15.89
CA LEU A 801 3.30 33.08 15.00
C LEU A 801 3.63 34.35 15.76
N LEU A 802 2.93 34.58 16.87
CA LEU A 802 3.17 35.73 17.76
C LEU A 802 4.51 35.60 18.50
N ILE A 803 4.88 34.38 18.92
CA ILE A 803 6.18 34.07 19.55
C ILE A 803 7.33 34.24 18.55
N ALA A 804 7.10 34.02 17.25
CA ALA A 804 8.09 34.19 16.20
C ALA A 804 8.36 35.67 15.83
N GLN A 805 7.46 36.61 16.16
CA GLN A 805 7.60 38.00 15.72
C GLN A 805 8.88 38.70 16.23
N PRO A 806 9.31 38.55 17.50
CA PRO A 806 10.58 39.09 17.97
C PRO A 806 11.79 38.55 17.19
N LEU A 807 11.71 37.34 16.61
CA LEU A 807 12.77 36.81 15.74
C LEU A 807 12.77 37.45 14.34
N VAL A 808 11.60 37.81 13.81
CA VAL A 808 11.46 38.45 12.48
C VAL A 808 11.90 39.92 12.50
N VAL A 809 11.76 40.57 13.66
CA VAL A 809 12.08 41.99 13.88
C VAL A 809 13.46 42.18 14.57
N GLY A 810 14.09 41.09 15.02
CA GLY A 810 15.38 41.07 15.73
C GLY A 810 16.63 41.24 14.85
N PRO A 811 17.84 41.21 15.45
CA PRO A 811 19.10 41.41 14.74
C PRO A 811 19.40 40.21 13.83
N ALA A 812 20.11 40.47 12.71
CA ALA A 812 20.52 39.42 11.78
C ALA A 812 21.54 38.48 12.46
N GLY A 813 21.20 37.18 12.54
CA GLY A 813 22.01 36.17 13.23
C GLY A 813 21.60 36.01 14.70
N VAL A 814 20.60 35.15 14.96
CA VAL A 814 19.89 35.10 16.24
C VAL A 814 20.59 34.18 17.26
N PRO A 815 21.15 34.70 18.36
CA PRO A 815 21.86 33.91 19.37
C PRO A 815 20.96 32.93 20.13
N ALA A 816 19.65 33.19 20.21
CA ALA A 816 18.68 32.28 20.84
C ALA A 816 18.51 30.93 20.08
N LEU A 817 19.08 30.79 18.88
CA LEU A 817 19.05 29.57 18.07
C LEU A 817 20.45 29.00 17.74
N SER A 818 21.53 29.70 18.12
CA SER A 818 22.89 29.23 17.88
C SER A 818 23.28 28.23 18.98
N PHE A 819 23.16 26.93 18.70
CA PHE A 819 23.58 25.90 19.65
C PHE A 819 25.10 25.87 19.87
N PHE A 820 25.91 26.17 18.86
CA PHE A 820 27.38 26.07 18.95
C PHE A 820 28.06 27.43 18.77
N ALA A 821 29.18 27.62 19.47
CA ALA A 821 30.11 28.72 19.21
C ALA A 821 30.91 28.35 17.96
N TRP A 822 30.70 29.05 16.85
CA TRP A 822 31.25 28.66 15.55
C TRP A 822 32.78 28.83 15.49
N ASP A 823 33.33 29.77 16.28
CA ASP A 823 34.75 30.11 16.27
C ASP A 823 35.60 29.27 17.24
N HIS A 824 34.98 28.42 18.07
CA HIS A 824 35.68 27.57 19.04
C HIS A 824 35.23 26.11 18.97
N LEU A 825 36.15 25.21 18.63
CA LEU A 825 35.93 23.76 18.68
C LEU A 825 35.63 23.29 20.13
N PRO A 826 34.93 22.14 20.30
CA PRO A 826 34.72 21.54 21.61
C PRO A 826 36.06 21.35 22.33
N GLU A 827 36.15 21.83 23.57
CA GLU A 827 37.37 21.84 24.42
C GLU A 827 38.56 22.67 23.88
N GLY A 828 38.33 23.60 22.95
CA GLY A 828 39.38 24.42 22.33
C GLY A 828 39.57 25.82 22.90
N ALA A 829 38.63 26.33 23.72
CA ALA A 829 38.69 27.71 24.22
C ALA A 829 39.52 27.81 25.51
N SER A 830 40.33 28.87 25.63
CA SER A 830 41.03 29.16 26.89
C SER A 830 40.10 29.87 27.87
N THR A 831 40.36 29.74 29.17
CA THR A 831 39.55 30.39 30.23
C THR A 831 39.47 31.92 30.08
N GLY A 832 40.43 32.56 29.39
CA GLY A 832 40.42 34.00 29.09
C GLY A 832 39.44 34.42 27.99
N ALA A 833 39.08 33.51 27.06
CA ALA A 833 38.15 33.79 25.96
C ALA A 833 36.71 34.08 26.44
N LEU A 834 36.38 33.71 27.69
CA LEU A 834 35.06 33.97 28.29
C LEU A 834 34.77 35.46 28.53
N LEU A 835 35.78 36.34 28.43
CA LEU A 835 35.65 37.79 28.64
C LEU A 835 35.43 38.58 27.34
N GLU A 836 35.49 37.93 26.18
CA GLU A 836 35.26 38.56 24.88
C GLU A 836 33.78 38.98 24.68
N PRO A 837 33.49 39.99 23.82
CA PRO A 837 32.12 40.38 23.48
C PRO A 837 31.32 39.17 22.99
N ALA A 838 30.10 39.01 23.50
CA ALA A 838 29.30 37.81 23.25
C ALA A 838 28.96 37.60 21.76
N HIS A 839 28.82 38.69 20.98
CA HIS A 839 28.60 38.58 19.54
C HIS A 839 29.85 38.12 18.78
N GLU A 840 31.06 38.53 19.22
CA GLU A 840 32.33 38.08 18.63
C GLU A 840 32.60 36.60 18.98
N PHE A 841 32.40 36.19 20.23
CA PHE A 841 32.63 34.79 20.67
C PHE A 841 31.75 33.76 19.93
N ILE A 842 30.56 34.17 19.46
CA ILE A 842 29.62 33.31 18.72
C ILE A 842 29.74 33.49 17.18
N GLY A 843 30.43 34.53 16.71
CA GLY A 843 30.62 34.82 15.28
C GLY A 843 29.49 35.62 14.62
N LEU A 844 28.85 36.55 15.34
CA LEU A 844 27.76 37.41 14.86
C LEU A 844 28.27 38.78 14.37
N SER A 845 27.59 39.36 13.37
CA SER A 845 27.99 40.64 12.75
C SER A 845 27.83 41.85 13.68
N ASP A 846 28.77 42.80 13.57
CA ASP A 846 28.84 43.99 14.41
C ASP A 846 27.58 44.86 14.30
N ALA A 847 26.99 45.21 15.45
CA ALA A 847 25.79 46.04 15.52
C ALA A 847 26.19 47.46 15.93
N THR A 848 26.05 48.43 15.00
CA THR A 848 26.21 49.84 15.36
C THR A 848 25.27 50.19 16.51
N THR A 849 25.74 50.99 17.48
CA THR A 849 25.04 51.28 18.74
C THR A 849 23.61 51.81 18.54
N LEU A 850 23.34 52.52 17.44
CA LEU A 850 22.03 53.09 17.10
C LEU A 850 21.07 52.07 16.45
N ALA A 851 21.58 51.19 15.59
CA ALA A 851 20.79 50.09 15.02
C ALA A 851 20.49 49.02 16.08
N GLY A 852 21.45 48.71 16.96
CA GLY A 852 21.27 47.80 18.08
C GLY A 852 20.16 48.25 19.04
N LEU A 853 20.06 49.56 19.31
CA LEU A 853 18.96 50.12 20.12
C LEU A 853 17.61 50.05 19.42
N ALA A 854 17.52 50.36 18.11
CA ALA A 854 16.26 50.29 17.36
C ALA A 854 15.72 48.85 17.26
N VAL A 855 16.62 47.87 17.12
CA VAL A 855 16.30 46.44 17.11
C VAL A 855 15.92 45.94 18.51
N ALA A 856 16.63 46.37 19.56
CA ALA A 856 16.27 46.05 20.94
C ALA A 856 14.89 46.63 21.30
N LEU A 857 14.57 47.85 20.87
CA LEU A 857 13.24 48.45 21.06
C LEU A 857 12.17 47.75 20.20
N GLY A 858 12.47 47.41 18.94
CA GLY A 858 11.55 46.71 18.04
C GLY A 858 11.17 45.31 18.55
N THR A 859 12.13 44.55 19.08
CA THR A 859 11.91 43.23 19.70
C THR A 859 11.09 43.33 21.00
N LEU A 860 11.31 44.37 21.81
CA LEU A 860 10.49 44.65 22.99
C LEU A 860 9.06 45.07 22.64
N ILE A 861 8.88 45.96 21.65
CA ILE A 861 7.55 46.45 21.21
C ILE A 861 6.74 45.32 20.57
N THR A 862 7.36 44.50 19.71
CA THR A 862 6.68 43.34 19.11
C THR A 862 6.35 42.27 20.14
N GLY A 863 7.24 41.99 21.09
CA GLY A 863 6.96 41.13 22.24
C GLY A 863 5.80 41.64 23.09
N ALA A 864 5.73 42.96 23.34
CA ALA A 864 4.63 43.58 24.07
C ALA A 864 3.30 43.56 23.29
N LEU A 865 3.32 43.80 21.97
CA LEU A 865 2.14 43.71 21.10
C LEU A 865 1.64 42.27 20.96
N ALA A 866 2.54 41.29 20.91
CA ALA A 866 2.19 39.87 20.93
C ALA A 866 1.50 39.47 22.23
N VAL A 867 2.05 39.87 23.39
CA VAL A 867 1.41 39.68 24.70
C VAL A 867 0.08 40.44 24.78
N GLY A 868 -0.01 41.64 24.19
CA GLY A 868 -1.23 42.45 24.09
C GLY A 868 -2.34 41.77 23.28
N ALA A 869 -2.01 41.18 22.13
CA ALA A 869 -2.93 40.40 21.31
C ALA A 869 -3.43 39.15 22.06
N VAL A 870 -2.53 38.41 22.72
CA VAL A 870 -2.90 37.27 23.56
C VAL A 870 -3.80 37.72 24.72
N ARG A 871 -3.51 38.87 25.35
CA ARG A 871 -4.35 39.43 26.43
C ARG A 871 -5.75 39.83 25.96
N LEU A 872 -5.88 40.41 24.76
CA LEU A 872 -7.17 40.83 24.20
C LEU A 872 -8.06 39.64 23.82
N PHE A 873 -7.46 38.60 23.24
CA PHE A 873 -8.23 37.48 22.67
C PHE A 873 -8.28 36.23 23.57
N HIS A 874 -7.25 35.94 24.40
CA HIS A 874 -7.15 34.73 25.24
C HIS A 874 -6.35 34.91 26.56
N ARG A 875 -7.03 35.25 27.67
CA ARG A 875 -6.38 35.51 28.99
C ARG A 875 -5.73 34.29 29.66
N GLY A 876 -6.21 33.07 29.39
CA GLY A 876 -5.67 31.84 30.02
C GLY A 876 -4.27 31.44 29.54
N LEU A 877 -3.83 31.98 28.40
CA LEU A 877 -2.56 31.69 27.73
C LEU A 877 -1.42 32.62 28.14
N LEU A 878 -1.65 33.56 29.06
CA LEU A 878 -0.67 34.60 29.38
C LEU A 878 0.64 34.06 29.98
N VAL A 879 0.54 33.17 30.97
CA VAL A 879 1.72 32.56 31.62
C VAL A 879 2.55 31.72 30.64
N PRO A 880 1.98 30.80 29.82
CA PRO A 880 2.77 30.05 28.85
C PRO A 880 3.31 30.93 27.71
N ALA A 881 2.55 31.93 27.24
CA ALA A 881 3.03 32.89 26.25
C ALA A 881 4.25 33.68 26.77
N ALA A 882 4.17 34.16 28.01
CA ALA A 882 5.26 34.89 28.64
C ALA A 882 6.50 34.00 28.88
N ALA A 883 6.30 32.75 29.31
CA ALA A 883 7.40 31.80 29.53
C ALA A 883 8.14 31.42 28.23
N LEU A 884 7.44 31.36 27.09
CA LEU A 884 8.04 31.09 25.78
C LEU A 884 8.70 32.34 25.16
N LEU A 885 8.12 33.53 25.39
CA LEU A 885 8.68 34.81 24.92
C LEU A 885 9.89 35.26 25.75
N ALA A 886 9.97 34.89 27.03
CA ALA A 886 11.06 35.29 27.93
C ALA A 886 12.46 34.91 27.41
N PRO A 887 12.79 33.65 27.05
CA PRO A 887 14.11 33.32 26.51
C PRO A 887 14.36 34.01 25.16
N LEU A 888 13.34 34.15 24.31
CA LEU A 888 13.45 34.75 22.98
C LEU A 888 13.64 36.28 22.99
N THR A 889 13.37 36.93 24.11
CA THR A 889 13.52 38.38 24.27
C THR A 889 14.70 38.74 25.19
N LEU A 890 14.96 37.95 26.24
CA LEU A 890 16.01 38.25 27.24
C LEU A 890 17.39 37.67 26.87
N VAL A 891 17.47 36.49 26.24
CA VAL A 891 18.77 35.88 25.86
C VAL A 891 19.48 36.66 24.74
N PRO A 892 18.80 37.25 23.74
CA PRO A 892 19.46 38.09 22.73
C PRO A 892 19.92 39.47 23.23
N LEU A 893 19.48 39.90 24.42
CA LEU A 893 19.70 41.25 24.91
C LEU A 893 21.19 41.56 25.24
N PRO A 894 21.96 40.67 25.89
CA PRO A 894 23.41 40.84 26.05
C PRO A 894 24.17 40.92 24.71
N PHE A 895 23.66 40.28 23.66
CA PHE A 895 24.26 40.29 22.32
C PHE A 895 23.97 41.60 21.59
N ALA A 896 22.72 42.06 21.59
CA ALA A 896 22.33 43.33 20.99
C ALA A 896 22.97 44.56 21.68
N LEU A 897 23.39 44.41 22.95
CA LEU A 897 24.08 45.42 23.75
C LEU A 897 25.61 45.26 23.78
N GLY A 898 26.17 44.19 23.21
CA GLY A 898 27.63 43.97 23.15
C GLY A 898 28.30 43.64 24.50
N LEU A 899 27.65 42.90 25.40
CA LEU A 899 28.20 42.51 26.72
C LEU A 899 29.15 41.28 26.66
N PRO A 900 29.98 41.00 27.69
CA PRO A 900 30.89 39.84 27.72
C PRO A 900 30.18 38.48 27.67
N PHE A 901 30.81 37.46 27.06
CA PHE A 901 30.22 36.12 26.89
C PHE A 901 29.85 35.43 28.23
N LEU A 902 30.67 35.58 29.28
CA LEU A 902 30.34 35.06 30.61
C LEU A 902 29.00 35.62 31.12
N VAL A 903 28.69 36.90 30.86
CA VAL A 903 27.41 37.51 31.25
C VAL A 903 26.25 36.91 30.46
N ALA A 904 26.44 36.61 29.18
CA ALA A 904 25.44 35.93 28.36
C ALA A 904 25.20 34.48 28.84
N LEU A 905 26.26 33.73 29.18
CA LEU A 905 26.17 32.37 29.70
C LEU A 905 25.49 32.32 31.08
N VAL A 906 25.84 33.23 31.98
CA VAL A 906 25.17 33.36 33.29
C VAL A 906 23.72 33.77 33.13
N CYS A 907 23.40 34.70 32.22
CA CYS A 907 22.02 35.08 31.91
C CYS A 907 21.20 33.88 31.42
N ALA A 908 21.74 33.05 30.53
CA ALA A 908 21.08 31.83 30.06
C ALA A 908 20.87 30.81 31.20
N VAL A 909 21.88 30.55 32.04
CA VAL A 909 21.76 29.65 33.19
C VAL A 909 20.73 30.17 34.21
N LEU A 910 20.69 31.48 34.47
CA LEU A 910 19.71 32.10 35.37
C LEU A 910 18.29 32.04 34.82
N VAL A 911 18.09 32.31 33.53
CA VAL A 911 16.78 32.19 32.86
C VAL A 911 16.31 30.72 32.87
N GLY A 912 17.20 29.77 32.57
CA GLY A 912 16.92 28.34 32.64
C GLY A 912 16.58 27.87 34.06
N ALA A 913 17.34 28.30 35.07
CA ALA A 913 17.09 27.99 36.47
C ALA A 913 15.79 28.61 36.98
N ALA A 914 15.49 29.86 36.63
CA ALA A 914 14.27 30.55 37.02
C ALA A 914 13.02 29.92 36.39
N LEU A 915 13.07 29.55 35.12
CA LEU A 915 11.97 28.86 34.43
C LEU A 915 11.78 27.44 34.97
N THR A 916 12.85 26.64 35.11
CA THR A 916 12.71 25.30 35.71
C THR A 916 12.19 25.38 37.15
N ALA A 917 12.78 26.19 38.03
CA ALA A 917 12.29 26.39 39.41
C ALA A 917 10.85 26.92 39.45
N GLY A 918 10.53 27.90 38.60
CA GLY A 918 9.21 28.49 38.45
C GLY A 918 8.15 27.47 38.05
N SER A 919 8.50 26.46 37.26
CA SER A 919 7.58 25.36 36.91
C SER A 919 7.08 24.58 38.13
N GLY A 920 7.87 24.51 39.22
CA GLY A 920 7.47 23.84 40.44
C GLY A 920 6.36 24.56 41.22
N LEU A 921 6.24 25.88 41.02
CA LEU A 921 5.26 26.75 41.68
C LEU A 921 3.93 26.86 40.92
N VAL A 922 3.85 26.35 39.69
CA VAL A 922 2.67 26.44 38.85
C VAL A 922 1.72 25.28 39.14
N ASP A 923 0.49 25.59 39.54
CA ASP A 923 -0.50 24.57 39.92
C ASP A 923 -1.14 23.86 38.69
N ARG A 924 -1.10 24.48 37.50
CA ARG A 924 -1.68 23.91 36.26
C ARG A 924 -0.67 23.06 35.51
N THR A 925 -0.96 21.75 35.39
CA THR A 925 -0.12 20.72 34.74
C THR A 925 0.44 21.14 33.36
N GLY A 926 -0.41 21.53 32.42
CA GLY A 926 0.02 21.87 31.05
C GLY A 926 0.88 23.13 30.98
N THR A 927 0.52 24.12 31.78
CA THR A 927 1.23 25.39 31.93
C THR A 927 2.61 25.18 32.57
N ALA A 928 2.67 24.33 33.58
CA ALA A 928 3.90 23.99 34.28
C ALA A 928 4.87 23.17 33.39
N TRP A 929 4.36 22.29 32.50
CA TRP A 929 5.17 21.62 31.48
C TRP A 929 5.80 22.58 30.47
N VAL A 930 5.07 23.59 29.98
CA VAL A 930 5.59 24.60 29.05
C VAL A 930 6.71 25.43 29.70
N VAL A 931 6.53 25.78 30.97
CA VAL A 931 7.54 26.51 31.74
C VAL A 931 8.78 25.62 32.01
N TRP A 932 8.57 24.34 32.34
CA TRP A 932 9.65 23.38 32.56
C TRP A 932 10.45 23.11 31.28
N SER A 933 9.79 22.92 30.14
CA SER A 933 10.45 22.66 28.85
C SER A 933 11.21 23.88 28.33
N ALA A 934 10.66 25.09 28.50
CA ALA A 934 11.35 26.34 28.16
C ALA A 934 12.63 26.52 29.00
N GLY A 935 12.58 26.19 30.30
CA GLY A 935 13.74 26.21 31.17
C GLY A 935 14.79 25.16 30.79
N LEU A 936 14.37 23.93 30.48
CA LEU A 936 15.26 22.85 30.03
C LEU A 936 15.93 23.20 28.69
N PHE A 937 15.19 23.80 27.76
CA PHE A 937 15.73 24.28 26.47
C PHE A 937 16.84 25.32 26.69
N THR A 938 16.63 26.23 27.64
CA THR A 938 17.63 27.27 27.96
C THR A 938 18.88 26.66 28.60
N PHE A 939 18.74 25.62 29.44
CA PHE A 939 19.87 24.85 29.96
C PHE A 939 20.63 24.06 28.89
N ALA A 940 19.91 23.45 27.94
CA ALA A 940 20.55 22.73 26.82
C ALA A 940 21.35 23.69 25.94
N LEU A 941 20.81 24.88 25.68
CA LEU A 941 21.49 25.95 24.95
C LEU A 941 22.73 26.45 25.72
N ALA A 942 22.63 26.68 27.03
CA ALA A 942 23.77 27.03 27.87
C ALA A 942 24.84 25.92 27.94
N PHE A 943 24.45 24.65 27.96
CA PHE A 943 25.37 23.52 27.96
C PHE A 943 26.13 23.42 26.63
N SER A 944 25.42 23.63 25.52
CA SER A 944 26.00 23.61 24.19
C SER A 944 27.03 24.72 23.99
N TRP A 945 26.79 25.90 24.58
CA TRP A 945 27.79 26.98 24.67
C TRP A 945 28.98 26.63 25.57
N ALA A 946 28.71 25.96 26.69
CA ALA A 946 29.72 25.57 27.67
C ALA A 946 30.63 24.41 27.20
N LEU A 947 30.29 23.68 26.13
CA LEU A 947 31.15 22.65 25.53
C LEU A 947 32.49 23.19 25.01
N SER A 948 32.56 24.50 24.74
CA SER A 948 33.78 25.18 24.31
C SER A 948 34.89 25.12 25.36
N GLU A 949 34.56 24.99 26.66
CA GLU A 949 35.51 24.99 27.77
C GLU A 949 35.16 23.93 28.84
N ARG A 950 36.14 23.08 29.20
CA ARG A 950 35.91 21.87 30.00
C ARG A 950 35.29 22.15 31.38
N TYR A 951 35.73 23.22 32.04
CA TYR A 951 35.23 23.60 33.37
C TYR A 951 33.84 24.25 33.32
N ALA A 952 33.54 24.99 32.24
CA ALA A 952 32.21 25.56 32.04
C ALA A 952 31.16 24.45 31.83
N ALA A 953 31.49 23.41 31.06
CA ALA A 953 30.61 22.26 30.84
C ALA A 953 30.26 21.54 32.16
N VAL A 954 31.24 21.33 33.04
CA VAL A 954 31.01 20.76 34.38
C VAL A 954 30.12 21.67 35.22
N GLY A 955 30.34 22.99 35.17
CA GLY A 955 29.54 23.99 35.89
C GLY A 955 28.07 24.00 35.46
N VAL A 956 27.79 23.93 34.14
CA VAL A 956 26.41 23.89 33.63
C VAL A 956 25.72 22.57 33.94
N LEU A 957 26.41 21.43 33.84
CA LEU A 957 25.84 20.12 34.20
C LEU A 957 25.52 20.03 35.70
N LEU A 958 26.35 20.61 36.55
CA LEU A 958 26.07 20.74 37.99
C LEU A 958 24.85 21.64 38.22
N ALA A 959 24.78 22.81 37.57
CA ALA A 959 23.64 23.72 37.67
C ALA A 959 22.33 23.06 37.22
N TRP A 960 22.36 22.26 36.14
CA TRP A 960 21.21 21.47 35.69
C TRP A 960 20.83 20.41 36.72
N ALA A 961 21.77 19.61 37.22
CA ALA A 961 21.48 18.59 38.23
C ALA A 961 20.87 19.19 39.51
N VAL A 962 21.38 20.34 39.97
CA VAL A 962 20.85 21.07 41.13
C VAL A 962 19.47 21.65 40.85
N ALA A 963 19.26 22.33 39.71
CA ALA A 963 17.95 22.89 39.36
C ALA A 963 16.89 21.79 39.18
N ALA A 964 17.24 20.66 38.58
CA ALA A 964 16.36 19.50 38.47
C ALA A 964 16.05 18.88 39.84
N SER A 965 17.03 18.80 40.75
CA SER A 965 16.79 18.34 42.12
C SER A 965 15.89 19.29 42.91
N VAL A 966 16.13 20.60 42.84
CA VAL A 966 15.31 21.63 43.52
C VAL A 966 13.89 21.63 42.98
N THR A 967 13.70 21.51 41.66
CA THR A 967 12.37 21.40 41.06
C THR A 967 11.64 20.13 41.49
N SER A 968 12.34 19.00 41.63
CA SER A 968 11.73 17.77 42.14
C SER A 968 11.21 17.92 43.58
N ALA A 969 11.87 18.74 44.39
CA ALA A 969 11.47 19.02 45.77
C ALA A 969 10.32 20.06 45.86
N LEU A 970 10.30 21.05 44.96
CA LEU A 970 9.30 22.12 44.95
C LEU A 970 8.04 21.79 44.15
N ALA A 971 8.09 20.81 43.25
CA ALA A 971 7.02 20.51 42.30
C ALA A 971 5.72 20.12 42.99
N ARG A 972 4.67 20.92 42.76
CA ARG A 972 3.29 20.62 43.20
C ARG A 972 2.59 19.60 42.31
N VAL A 973 3.11 19.38 41.11
CA VAL A 973 2.53 18.49 40.09
C VAL A 973 3.33 17.20 39.96
N ARG A 974 2.68 16.04 40.14
CA ARG A 974 3.31 14.70 40.13
C ARG A 974 4.11 14.41 38.86
N SER A 975 3.66 14.86 37.69
CA SER A 975 4.36 14.67 36.42
C SER A 975 5.69 15.42 36.35
N ILE A 976 5.76 16.61 36.97
CA ILE A 976 6.98 17.43 37.00
C ILE A 976 7.95 16.86 38.02
N THR A 977 7.46 16.35 39.16
CA THR A 977 8.28 15.57 40.09
C THR A 977 8.93 14.37 39.37
N VAL A 978 8.19 13.64 38.53
CA VAL A 978 8.72 12.52 37.73
C VAL A 978 9.73 13.01 36.68
N ALA A 979 9.41 14.06 35.92
CA ALA A 979 10.30 14.58 34.87
C ALA A 979 11.61 15.15 35.44
N SER A 980 11.51 15.88 36.55
CA SER A 980 12.66 16.46 37.25
C SER A 980 13.52 15.41 37.95
N THR A 981 12.95 14.35 38.52
CA THR A 981 13.73 13.21 39.06
C THR A 981 14.47 12.45 37.96
N ALA A 982 13.85 12.24 36.80
CA ALA A 982 14.52 11.67 35.63
C ALA A 982 15.65 12.58 35.11
N ALA A 983 15.39 13.89 34.98
CA ALA A 983 16.38 14.88 34.55
C ALA A 983 17.55 15.01 35.55
N ALA A 984 17.28 14.92 36.85
CA ALA A 984 18.32 14.91 37.89
C ALA A 984 19.18 13.64 37.82
N THR A 985 18.57 12.47 37.62
CA THR A 985 19.30 11.19 37.47
C THR A 985 20.15 11.18 36.19
N PHE A 986 19.63 11.73 35.10
CA PHE A 986 20.37 11.87 33.86
C PHE A 986 21.52 12.88 33.99
N GLY A 987 21.26 14.06 34.57
CA GLY A 987 22.24 15.12 34.79
C GLY A 987 23.36 14.70 35.74
N THR A 988 23.08 13.90 36.76
CA THR A 988 24.10 13.32 37.66
C THR A 988 24.98 12.27 36.98
N GLY A 989 24.40 11.41 36.12
CA GLY A 989 25.16 10.52 35.25
C GLY A 989 26.08 11.28 34.29
N ALA A 990 25.56 12.32 33.63
CA ALA A 990 26.33 13.20 32.73
C ALA A 990 27.46 13.93 33.46
N PHE A 991 27.18 14.49 34.63
CA PHE A 991 28.17 15.11 35.50
C PHE A 991 29.27 14.12 35.92
N SER A 992 28.92 12.89 36.30
CA SER A 992 29.90 11.87 36.71
C SER A 992 30.88 11.50 35.59
N LEU A 993 30.39 11.42 34.35
CA LEU A 993 31.22 11.17 33.17
C LEU A 993 32.10 12.39 32.86
N ALA A 994 31.49 13.57 32.77
CA ALA A 994 32.17 14.83 32.42
C ALA A 994 33.25 15.19 33.44
N LEU A 995 33.02 14.93 34.73
CA LEU A 995 33.99 15.17 35.80
C LEU A 995 35.22 14.26 35.65
N LEU A 996 35.03 12.96 35.40
CA LEU A 996 36.13 12.01 35.23
C LEU A 996 36.97 12.32 33.97
N LEU A 997 36.31 12.75 32.90
CA LEU A 997 36.97 13.23 31.68
C LEU A 997 37.74 14.54 31.92
N ALA A 998 37.16 15.49 32.66
CA ALA A 998 37.82 16.74 33.03
C ALA A 998 39.05 16.51 33.93
N MET A 999 39.04 15.46 34.76
CA MET A 999 40.20 15.03 35.56
C MET A 999 41.25 14.21 34.77
N GLY A 1000 41.02 13.95 33.47
CA GLY A 1000 41.99 13.27 32.60
C GLY A 1000 41.96 11.73 32.61
N ALA A 1001 40.87 11.10 33.08
CA ALA A 1001 40.73 9.64 33.03
C ALA A 1001 40.50 9.13 31.58
N PRO A 1002 41.05 7.96 31.18
CA PRO A 1002 40.77 7.38 29.86
C PRO A 1002 39.28 7.01 29.72
N ALA A 1003 38.74 7.07 28.50
CA ALA A 1003 37.32 6.85 28.22
C ALA A 1003 36.80 5.49 28.73
N GLU A 1004 37.63 4.43 28.67
CA GLU A 1004 37.32 3.09 29.18
C GLU A 1004 37.06 3.09 30.70
N TYR A 1005 37.80 3.91 31.47
CA TYR A 1005 37.61 4.05 32.92
C TYR A 1005 36.53 5.07 33.27
N ALA A 1006 36.38 6.14 32.48
CA ALA A 1006 35.35 7.15 32.67
C ALA A 1006 33.94 6.56 32.54
N ALA A 1007 33.75 5.54 31.69
CA ALA A 1007 32.48 4.83 31.52
C ALA A 1007 31.98 4.11 32.80
N PHE A 1008 32.85 3.85 33.78
CA PHE A 1008 32.45 3.29 35.08
C PHE A 1008 31.81 4.33 36.01
N GLY A 1009 32.00 5.64 35.77
CA GLY A 1009 31.32 6.71 36.52
C GLY A 1009 29.79 6.60 36.43
N PRO A 1010 29.21 6.59 35.23
CA PRO A 1010 27.78 6.33 35.05
C PRO A 1010 27.32 4.97 35.60
N LEU A 1011 28.12 3.90 35.49
CA LEU A 1011 27.77 2.58 36.06
C LEU A 1011 27.63 2.62 37.60
N MET A 1012 28.42 3.46 38.29
CA MET A 1012 28.24 3.69 39.73
C MET A 1012 26.89 4.38 40.03
N VAL A 1013 26.45 5.29 39.17
CA VAL A 1013 25.11 5.90 39.27
C VAL A 1013 24.03 4.86 39.02
N VAL A 1014 24.19 3.97 38.01
CA VAL A 1014 23.26 2.86 37.75
C VAL A 1014 23.16 1.90 38.94
N ALA A 1015 24.29 1.57 39.56
CA ALA A 1015 24.32 0.73 40.76
C ALA A 1015 23.67 1.42 41.97
N ALA A 1016 23.92 2.71 42.17
CA ALA A 1016 23.28 3.51 43.22
C ALA A 1016 21.75 3.59 43.01
N VAL A 1017 21.29 3.74 41.77
CA VAL A 1017 19.86 3.69 41.42
C VAL A 1017 19.30 2.30 41.70
N ALA A 1018 19.98 1.22 41.29
CA ALA A 1018 19.53 -0.14 41.57
C ALA A 1018 19.40 -0.44 43.08
N ALA A 1019 20.27 0.15 43.91
CA ALA A 1019 20.25 0.03 45.37
C ALA A 1019 19.18 0.90 46.05
N THR A 1020 18.86 2.07 45.49
CA THR A 1020 17.92 3.05 46.07
C THR A 1020 16.50 2.93 45.53
N ALA A 1021 16.32 2.42 44.30
CA ALA A 1021 15.02 2.18 43.66
C ALA A 1021 14.03 1.36 44.52
N PRO A 1022 14.44 0.36 45.33
CA PRO A 1022 13.53 -0.34 46.24
C PRO A 1022 12.89 0.54 47.31
N ARG A 1023 13.48 1.70 47.62
CA ARG A 1023 12.97 2.65 48.62
C ARG A 1023 11.99 3.66 48.01
N LEU A 1024 11.88 3.71 46.68
CA LEU A 1024 11.02 4.64 45.95
C LEU A 1024 9.68 3.98 45.59
N ARG A 1025 8.59 4.74 45.67
CA ARG A 1025 7.25 4.28 45.23
C ARG A 1025 7.06 4.60 43.74
N SER A 1026 6.40 3.72 43.00
CA SER A 1026 6.01 4.01 41.61
C SER A 1026 5.15 5.29 41.54
N PRO A 1027 5.39 6.20 40.59
CA PRO A 1027 6.26 6.12 39.40
C PRO A 1027 7.71 6.62 39.58
N LEU A 1028 8.11 7.06 40.77
CA LEU A 1028 9.47 7.63 40.99
C LEU A 1028 10.58 6.58 40.85
N SER A 1029 10.26 5.31 41.14
CA SER A 1029 11.17 4.18 40.87
C SER A 1029 11.43 4.00 39.37
N GLU A 1030 10.42 4.16 38.52
CA GLU A 1030 10.55 4.04 37.07
C GLU A 1030 11.28 5.25 36.48
N ALA A 1031 11.00 6.45 37.02
CA ALA A 1031 11.64 7.71 36.64
C ALA A 1031 13.16 7.72 36.84
N THR A 1032 13.66 6.93 37.80
CA THR A 1032 15.10 6.77 38.09
C THR A 1032 15.70 5.58 37.35
N GLU A 1033 14.97 4.47 37.23
CA GLU A 1033 15.42 3.25 36.53
C GLU A 1033 15.62 3.45 35.02
N ILE A 1034 14.77 4.23 34.34
CA ILE A 1034 14.86 4.43 32.88
C ILE A 1034 16.15 5.19 32.49
N PRO A 1035 16.48 6.37 33.07
CA PRO A 1035 17.75 7.03 32.81
C PRO A 1035 18.97 6.17 33.20
N ALA A 1036 18.86 5.36 34.27
CA ALA A 1036 19.92 4.44 34.66
C ALA A 1036 20.14 3.33 33.62
N ALA A 1037 19.07 2.77 33.04
CA ALA A 1037 19.20 1.78 31.95
C ALA A 1037 19.83 2.40 30.70
N VAL A 1038 19.49 3.65 30.37
CA VAL A 1038 20.13 4.40 29.26
C VAL A 1038 21.63 4.58 29.53
N TRP A 1039 22.01 4.96 30.76
CA TRP A 1039 23.42 5.07 31.14
C TRP A 1039 24.15 3.72 31.15
N ALA A 1040 23.49 2.61 31.49
CA ALA A 1040 24.08 1.27 31.37
C ALA A 1040 24.40 0.90 29.92
N ALA A 1041 23.51 1.24 28.99
CA ALA A 1041 23.73 1.03 27.55
C ALA A 1041 24.82 1.96 26.99
N ILE A 1042 24.82 3.25 27.35
CA ILE A 1042 25.85 4.22 26.94
C ILE A 1042 27.22 3.78 27.45
N ALA A 1043 27.32 3.36 28.72
CA ALA A 1043 28.56 2.85 29.29
C ALA A 1043 29.07 1.60 28.54
N LEU A 1044 28.19 0.63 28.26
CA LEU A 1044 28.54 -0.54 27.44
C LEU A 1044 29.05 -0.14 26.04
N LEU A 1045 28.36 0.78 25.36
CA LEU A 1045 28.74 1.23 24.03
C LEU A 1045 30.08 1.96 24.03
N VAL A 1046 30.34 2.82 25.03
CA VAL A 1046 31.64 3.49 25.20
C VAL A 1046 32.74 2.46 25.45
N THR A 1047 32.50 1.44 26.28
CA THR A 1047 33.50 0.38 26.56
C THR A 1047 33.78 -0.52 25.35
N VAL A 1048 32.76 -0.86 24.54
CA VAL A 1048 32.91 -1.65 23.31
C VAL A 1048 33.57 -0.83 22.21
N GLY A 1049 33.15 0.43 22.02
CA GLY A 1049 33.67 1.34 20.99
C GLY A 1049 35.12 1.75 21.24
N ALA A 1050 35.52 1.87 22.51
CA ALA A 1050 36.92 2.06 22.89
C ALA A 1050 37.74 0.76 22.85
N GLY A 1051 37.14 -0.39 22.46
CA GLY A 1051 37.52 -1.79 22.73
C GLY A 1051 38.94 -2.26 22.44
N THR A 1052 39.95 -1.63 23.04
CA THR A 1052 41.33 -2.10 23.03
C THR A 1052 41.53 -3.31 23.95
N ARG A 1053 40.56 -3.59 24.84
CA ARG A 1053 40.60 -4.67 25.86
C ARG A 1053 39.26 -5.40 26.00
N LEU A 1054 39.18 -6.60 25.41
CA LEU A 1054 38.01 -7.49 25.49
C LEU A 1054 37.62 -7.86 26.93
N GLU A 1055 38.57 -7.82 27.87
CA GLU A 1055 38.34 -8.05 29.30
C GLU A 1055 37.42 -6.99 29.93
N LEU A 1056 37.59 -5.72 29.56
CA LEU A 1056 36.77 -4.63 30.08
C LEU A 1056 35.35 -4.67 29.50
N VAL A 1057 35.21 -5.15 28.26
CA VAL A 1057 33.91 -5.42 27.63
C VAL A 1057 33.20 -6.58 28.34
N ALA A 1058 33.91 -7.67 28.61
CA ALA A 1058 33.38 -8.80 29.37
C ALA A 1058 32.95 -8.38 30.79
N LEU A 1059 33.74 -7.53 31.46
CA LEU A 1059 33.43 -6.98 32.79
C LEU A 1059 32.22 -6.06 32.76
N ALA A 1060 32.11 -5.16 31.77
CA ALA A 1060 30.95 -4.28 31.64
C ALA A 1060 29.66 -5.07 31.34
N LEU A 1061 29.72 -6.07 30.45
CA LEU A 1061 28.62 -7.01 30.19
C LEU A 1061 28.24 -7.79 31.46
N ALA A 1062 29.22 -8.17 32.27
CA ALA A 1062 28.99 -8.85 33.54
C ALA A 1062 28.31 -7.93 34.58
N VAL A 1063 28.81 -6.72 34.78
CA VAL A 1063 28.22 -5.76 35.74
C VAL A 1063 26.77 -5.44 35.37
N VAL A 1064 26.49 -5.16 34.09
CA VAL A 1064 25.12 -4.88 33.63
C VAL A 1064 24.24 -6.13 33.71
N GLY A 1065 24.76 -7.31 33.39
CA GLY A 1065 24.02 -8.57 33.52
C GLY A 1065 23.68 -8.91 34.98
N VAL A 1066 24.58 -8.64 35.93
CA VAL A 1066 24.31 -8.81 37.38
C VAL A 1066 23.24 -7.83 37.85
N ILE A 1067 23.30 -6.57 37.42
CA ILE A 1067 22.28 -5.56 37.73
C ILE A 1067 20.91 -5.99 37.15
N ALA A 1068 20.87 -6.53 35.92
CA ALA A 1068 19.65 -7.03 35.29
C ALA A 1068 19.06 -8.26 36.00
N LEU A 1069 19.91 -9.20 36.43
CA LEU A 1069 19.52 -10.37 37.22
C LEU A 1069 19.03 -9.99 38.62
N ALA A 1070 19.69 -9.03 39.28
CA ALA A 1070 19.22 -8.48 40.56
C ALA A 1070 17.85 -7.79 40.41
N GLY A 1071 17.60 -7.14 39.26
CA GLY A 1071 16.30 -6.59 38.89
C GLY A 1071 15.20 -7.65 38.67
N ALA A 1072 15.58 -8.87 38.29
CA ALA A 1072 14.66 -9.98 38.01
C ALA A 1072 14.04 -10.63 39.27
N VAL A 1073 14.61 -10.36 40.45
CA VAL A 1073 14.04 -10.79 41.75
C VAL A 1073 12.66 -10.15 42.01
N ARG A 1074 12.31 -9.11 41.23
CA ARG A 1074 11.06 -8.37 41.38
C ARG A 1074 9.89 -9.05 40.62
N PRO A 1075 8.71 -9.20 41.26
CA PRO A 1075 7.56 -9.82 40.63
C PRO A 1075 7.12 -9.05 39.37
N GLY A 1076 6.81 -9.77 38.30
CA GLY A 1076 6.35 -9.21 37.02
C GLY A 1076 7.45 -8.86 36.00
N ARG A 1077 8.74 -9.05 36.32
CA ARG A 1077 9.88 -8.67 35.46
C ARG A 1077 10.70 -9.87 34.95
N TRP A 1078 10.05 -11.00 34.66
CA TRP A 1078 10.71 -12.22 34.19
C TRP A 1078 11.56 -12.03 32.92
N TRP A 1079 11.22 -11.04 32.07
CA TRP A 1079 12.01 -10.67 30.91
C TRP A 1079 13.41 -10.16 31.26
N THR A 1080 13.62 -9.50 32.41
CA THR A 1080 14.97 -9.04 32.81
C THR A 1080 15.86 -10.22 33.22
N ALA A 1081 15.28 -11.36 33.62
CA ALA A 1081 16.02 -12.61 33.81
C ALA A 1081 16.55 -13.15 32.47
N LEU A 1082 15.74 -13.07 31.41
CA LEU A 1082 16.18 -13.45 30.06
C LEU A 1082 17.28 -12.53 29.54
N VAL A 1083 17.14 -11.21 29.68
CA VAL A 1083 18.15 -10.23 29.27
C VAL A 1083 19.44 -10.42 30.06
N GLY A 1084 19.34 -10.57 31.39
CA GLY A 1084 20.50 -10.86 32.24
C GLY A 1084 21.18 -12.17 31.89
N GLY A 1085 20.41 -13.23 31.63
CA GLY A 1085 20.92 -14.53 31.20
C GLY A 1085 21.62 -14.48 29.84
N LEU A 1086 21.10 -13.71 28.89
CA LEU A 1086 21.71 -13.53 27.57
C LEU A 1086 22.97 -12.66 27.65
N LEU A 1087 22.98 -11.60 28.46
CA LEU A 1087 24.18 -10.79 28.70
C LEU A 1087 25.29 -11.58 29.40
N MET A 1088 24.92 -12.48 30.34
CA MET A 1088 25.86 -13.41 30.96
C MET A 1088 26.40 -14.45 29.96
N PHE A 1089 25.55 -14.96 29.07
CA PHE A 1089 25.99 -15.86 28.00
C PHE A 1089 26.94 -15.16 27.02
N CYS A 1090 26.64 -13.93 26.61
CA CYS A 1090 27.52 -13.11 25.79
C CYS A 1090 28.83 -12.79 26.53
N SER A 1091 28.77 -12.43 27.81
CA SER A 1091 29.95 -12.20 28.66
C SER A 1091 30.86 -13.44 28.69
N LEU A 1092 30.29 -14.63 28.88
CA LEU A 1092 31.01 -15.91 28.86
C LEU A 1092 31.68 -16.17 27.50
N TRP A 1093 30.97 -15.95 26.39
CA TRP A 1093 31.53 -16.14 25.05
C TRP A 1093 32.63 -15.11 24.72
N THR A 1094 32.44 -13.85 25.12
CA THR A 1094 33.46 -12.80 24.97
C THR A 1094 34.70 -13.07 25.83
N ALA A 1095 34.53 -13.69 27.00
CA ALA A 1095 35.65 -14.11 27.85
C ALA A 1095 36.39 -15.31 27.24
N LEU A 1096 35.68 -16.32 26.74
CA LEU A 1096 36.30 -17.47 26.06
C LEU A 1096 37.04 -17.07 24.78
N ALA A 1097 36.53 -16.07 24.06
CA ALA A 1097 37.21 -15.46 22.92
C ALA A 1097 38.44 -14.65 23.36
N ALA A 1098 38.35 -13.88 24.46
CA ALA A 1098 39.49 -13.16 25.02
C ALA A 1098 40.61 -14.11 25.51
N TRP A 1099 40.25 -15.34 25.88
CA TRP A 1099 41.18 -16.40 26.30
C TRP A 1099 41.58 -17.40 25.20
N ASP A 1100 41.12 -17.20 23.96
CA ASP A 1100 41.46 -17.98 22.76
C ASP A 1100 41.24 -19.51 22.87
N VAL A 1101 40.05 -19.93 23.33
CA VAL A 1101 39.71 -21.34 23.56
C VAL A 1101 39.23 -22.07 22.29
N ALA A 1102 39.99 -23.08 21.83
CA ALA A 1102 39.70 -23.82 20.59
C ALA A 1102 38.54 -24.84 20.65
N VAL A 1103 38.17 -25.34 21.84
CA VAL A 1103 37.09 -26.35 22.03
C VAL A 1103 36.05 -25.80 23.00
N PRO A 1104 35.15 -24.91 22.54
CA PRO A 1104 34.15 -24.28 23.40
C PRO A 1104 33.13 -25.29 23.97
N GLU A 1105 32.91 -26.43 23.31
CA GLU A 1105 31.97 -27.48 23.73
C GLU A 1105 32.33 -28.06 25.11
N ALA A 1106 33.62 -28.15 25.43
CA ALA A 1106 34.07 -28.66 26.73
C ALA A 1106 33.63 -27.76 27.91
N TYR A 1107 33.48 -26.46 27.65
CA TYR A 1107 33.09 -25.46 28.64
C TYR A 1107 31.57 -25.23 28.66
N THR A 1108 30.82 -25.56 27.60
CA THR A 1108 29.37 -25.40 27.54
C THR A 1108 28.58 -26.65 27.93
N VAL A 1109 29.15 -27.85 27.79
CA VAL A 1109 28.46 -29.12 28.11
C VAL A 1109 28.09 -29.24 29.61
N PRO A 1110 29.00 -28.97 30.58
CA PRO A 1110 28.64 -29.03 32.00
C PRO A 1110 27.47 -28.11 32.39
N PRO A 1111 27.46 -26.80 32.01
CA PRO A 1111 26.31 -25.95 32.30
C PRO A 1111 25.05 -26.35 31.51
N ALA A 1112 25.17 -26.83 30.27
CA ALA A 1112 24.02 -27.33 29.49
C ALA A 1112 23.30 -28.49 30.20
N LEU A 1113 24.07 -29.45 30.73
CA LEU A 1113 23.53 -30.57 31.49
C LEU A 1113 22.87 -30.12 32.79
N ALA A 1114 23.49 -29.17 33.52
CA ALA A 1114 22.89 -28.60 34.72
C ALA A 1114 21.53 -27.94 34.42
N PHE A 1115 21.43 -27.16 33.34
CA PHE A 1115 20.17 -26.54 32.93
C PHE A 1115 19.10 -27.55 32.51
N LEU A 1116 19.47 -28.64 31.82
CA LEU A 1116 18.53 -29.70 31.46
C LEU A 1116 18.01 -30.46 32.70
N VAL A 1117 18.86 -30.69 33.70
CA VAL A 1117 18.47 -31.32 34.98
C VAL A 1117 17.54 -30.40 35.78
N ILE A 1118 17.85 -29.10 35.85
CA ILE A 1118 17.00 -28.11 36.52
C ILE A 1118 15.64 -28.00 35.81
N GLY A 1119 15.62 -27.93 34.47
CA GLY A 1119 14.38 -27.90 33.68
C GLY A 1119 13.52 -29.15 33.88
N TRP A 1120 14.14 -30.31 34.08
CA TRP A 1120 13.48 -31.57 34.37
C TRP A 1120 12.92 -31.66 35.80
N GLU A 1121 13.67 -31.21 36.80
CA GLU A 1121 13.17 -31.11 38.18
C GLU A 1121 12.05 -30.07 38.29
N TRP A 1122 12.12 -28.99 37.51
CA TRP A 1122 11.10 -27.95 37.48
C TRP A 1122 9.77 -28.47 36.88
N GLU A 1123 9.82 -29.20 35.76
CA GLU A 1123 8.63 -29.84 35.16
C GLU A 1123 7.98 -30.88 36.09
N ARG A 1124 8.77 -31.51 36.98
CA ARG A 1124 8.28 -32.52 37.93
C ARG A 1124 7.57 -31.95 39.15
N ARG A 1125 7.95 -30.74 39.58
CA ARG A 1125 7.53 -30.18 40.87
C ARG A 1125 6.37 -29.20 40.79
N VAL A 1126 5.98 -28.75 39.60
CA VAL A 1126 4.96 -27.72 39.40
C VAL A 1126 3.68 -28.33 38.83
N ASP A 1127 2.54 -27.97 39.41
CA ASP A 1127 1.21 -28.49 39.03
C ASP A 1127 0.79 -28.09 37.60
N GLU A 1128 1.22 -26.93 37.13
CA GLU A 1128 1.11 -26.49 35.74
C GLU A 1128 2.50 -26.39 35.10
N ALA A 1129 2.87 -27.42 34.32
CA ALA A 1129 4.15 -27.46 33.64
C ALA A 1129 4.27 -26.29 32.62
N PRO A 1130 5.31 -25.45 32.68
CA PRO A 1130 5.56 -24.42 31.69
C PRO A 1130 5.81 -25.04 30.31
N ALA A 1131 5.67 -24.24 29.24
CA ALA A 1131 5.88 -24.70 27.87
C ALA A 1131 7.25 -25.39 27.74
N SER A 1132 7.29 -26.56 27.08
CA SER A 1132 8.51 -27.39 26.95
C SER A 1132 9.74 -26.67 26.37
N LEU A 1133 9.52 -25.50 25.74
CA LEU A 1133 10.56 -24.64 25.20
C LEU A 1133 11.28 -23.81 26.28
N LEU A 1134 10.59 -23.39 27.34
CA LEU A 1134 11.18 -22.60 28.45
C LEU A 1134 11.99 -23.48 29.42
N SER A 1135 11.55 -24.72 29.64
CA SER A 1135 12.22 -25.66 30.55
C SER A 1135 13.47 -26.28 29.94
N TYR A 1136 13.42 -26.68 28.65
CA TYR A 1136 14.52 -27.41 28.01
C TYR A 1136 15.25 -26.61 26.92
N GLY A 1137 14.70 -25.49 26.46
CA GLY A 1137 15.26 -24.73 25.33
C GLY A 1137 16.67 -24.19 25.60
N GLY A 1138 16.91 -23.57 26.76
CA GLY A 1138 18.22 -23.03 27.12
C GLY A 1138 19.30 -24.11 27.20
N GLY A 1139 18.98 -25.25 27.82
CA GLY A 1139 19.89 -26.40 27.88
C GLY A 1139 20.15 -27.04 26.50
N LEU A 1140 19.12 -27.19 25.67
CA LEU A 1140 19.26 -27.74 24.30
C LEU A 1140 20.02 -26.81 23.36
N LEU A 1141 19.89 -25.49 23.52
CA LEU A 1141 20.66 -24.50 22.76
C LEU A 1141 22.14 -24.49 23.18
N LEU A 1142 22.43 -24.57 24.48
CA LEU A 1142 23.81 -24.71 24.97
C LEU A 1142 24.46 -26.04 24.53
N LEU A 1143 23.65 -27.10 24.35
CA LEU A 1143 24.10 -28.44 23.95
C LEU A 1143 24.30 -28.59 22.44
N LEU A 1144 23.33 -28.19 21.61
CA LEU A 1144 23.36 -28.38 20.15
C LEU A 1144 23.90 -27.17 19.38
N GLY A 1145 23.78 -25.97 19.95
CA GLY A 1145 24.14 -24.71 19.30
C GLY A 1145 25.59 -24.66 18.82
N PRO A 1146 26.59 -24.89 19.69
CA PRO A 1146 28.00 -24.89 19.30
C PRO A 1146 28.29 -25.88 18.16
N THR A 1147 27.74 -27.10 18.24
CA THR A 1147 27.97 -28.15 17.25
C THR A 1147 27.31 -27.87 15.89
N VAL A 1148 26.09 -27.33 15.86
CA VAL A 1148 25.39 -26.99 14.61
C VAL A 1148 26.03 -25.77 13.95
N TRP A 1149 26.42 -24.76 14.74
CA TRP A 1149 27.09 -23.56 14.22
C TRP A 1149 28.43 -23.90 13.56
N LEU A 1150 29.28 -24.68 14.25
CA LEU A 1150 30.58 -25.09 13.71
C LEU A 1150 30.44 -26.06 12.52
N ALA A 1151 29.39 -26.89 12.47
CA ALA A 1151 29.10 -27.74 11.31
C ALA A 1151 28.62 -26.95 10.08
N LEU A 1152 28.00 -25.78 10.28
CA LEU A 1152 27.65 -24.86 9.19
C LEU A 1152 28.86 -24.11 8.65
N ASP A 1153 29.75 -23.68 9.55
CA ASP A 1153 31.00 -22.96 9.25
C ASP A 1153 32.09 -23.87 8.62
N GLY A 1154 31.87 -25.20 8.64
CA GLY A 1154 32.70 -26.17 7.94
C GLY A 1154 33.94 -26.63 8.70
N GLN A 1155 34.05 -26.32 9.99
CA GLN A 1155 35.16 -26.76 10.82
C GLN A 1155 34.95 -28.20 11.33
N ASP A 1156 35.95 -29.07 11.14
CA ASP A 1156 36.01 -30.46 11.63
C ASP A 1156 34.74 -31.32 11.41
N LEU A 1157 34.21 -31.31 10.18
CA LEU A 1157 32.99 -32.03 9.77
C LEU A 1157 32.99 -33.54 10.07
N GLY A 1158 34.17 -34.17 10.16
CA GLY A 1158 34.32 -35.61 10.24
C GLY A 1158 33.63 -36.26 11.44
N TRP A 1159 33.73 -35.68 12.63
CA TRP A 1159 33.09 -36.23 13.84
C TRP A 1159 31.80 -35.49 14.23
N ARG A 1160 31.65 -34.22 13.82
CA ARG A 1160 30.54 -33.35 14.23
C ARG A 1160 29.22 -33.72 13.57
N VAL A 1161 29.22 -34.10 12.29
CA VAL A 1161 28.02 -34.55 11.54
C VAL A 1161 27.42 -35.85 12.10
N PRO A 1162 28.19 -36.94 12.30
CA PRO A 1162 27.63 -38.17 12.88
C PRO A 1162 27.15 -37.96 14.32
N VAL A 1163 27.87 -37.16 15.13
CA VAL A 1163 27.42 -36.82 16.49
C VAL A 1163 26.12 -36.03 16.46
N ALA A 1164 25.96 -35.05 15.56
CA ALA A 1164 24.72 -34.29 15.42
C ALA A 1164 23.54 -35.17 14.95
N LEU A 1165 23.76 -36.12 14.03
CA LEU A 1165 22.73 -37.08 13.60
C LEU A 1165 22.29 -38.01 14.75
N VAL A 1166 23.24 -38.54 15.52
CA VAL A 1166 22.94 -39.43 16.65
C VAL A 1166 22.22 -38.69 17.76
N VAL A 1167 22.71 -37.51 18.15
CA VAL A 1167 22.10 -36.69 19.22
C VAL A 1167 20.76 -36.09 18.74
N GLY A 1168 20.65 -35.71 17.47
CA GLY A 1168 19.39 -35.28 16.83
C GLY A 1168 18.33 -36.38 16.78
N LEU A 1169 18.72 -37.61 16.43
CA LEU A 1169 17.81 -38.77 16.49
C LEU A 1169 17.42 -39.09 17.93
N ALA A 1170 18.37 -39.09 18.86
CA ALA A 1170 18.11 -39.35 20.27
C ALA A 1170 17.12 -38.33 20.85
N THR A 1171 17.23 -37.05 20.47
CA THR A 1171 16.30 -36.00 20.90
C THR A 1171 14.91 -36.14 20.26
N VAL A 1172 14.80 -36.53 18.97
CA VAL A 1172 13.49 -36.83 18.35
C VAL A 1172 12.82 -38.05 19.01
N VAL A 1173 13.58 -39.11 19.29
CA VAL A 1173 13.09 -40.32 19.97
C VAL A 1173 12.68 -40.00 21.41
N TRP A 1174 13.44 -39.15 22.11
CA TRP A 1174 13.07 -38.63 23.42
C TRP A 1174 11.77 -37.87 23.34
N GLY A 1175 11.68 -36.87 22.46
CA GLY A 1175 10.48 -36.05 22.26
C GLY A 1175 9.24 -36.87 21.91
N LEU A 1176 9.42 -37.97 21.18
CA LEU A 1176 8.37 -38.92 20.86
C LEU A 1176 7.89 -39.71 22.09
N ARG A 1177 8.82 -40.16 22.94
CA ARG A 1177 8.51 -40.92 24.15
C ARG A 1177 7.84 -40.05 25.22
N SER A 1178 8.32 -38.82 25.39
CA SER A 1178 7.81 -37.87 26.40
C SER A 1178 6.70 -36.94 25.88
N ARG A 1179 6.38 -36.98 24.58
CA ARG A 1179 5.39 -36.13 23.90
C ARG A 1179 5.70 -34.62 23.97
N LEU A 1180 6.98 -34.26 24.01
CA LEU A 1180 7.43 -32.88 24.14
C LEU A 1180 7.77 -32.26 22.77
N GLN A 1181 7.32 -31.01 22.56
CA GLN A 1181 7.43 -30.33 21.27
C GLN A 1181 8.83 -29.77 21.02
N ALA A 1182 9.52 -29.25 22.05
CA ALA A 1182 10.84 -28.64 21.91
C ALA A 1182 11.89 -29.62 21.37
N GLN A 1183 11.88 -30.85 21.88
CA GLN A 1183 12.80 -31.92 21.48
C GLN A 1183 12.53 -32.42 20.06
N LEU A 1184 11.27 -32.49 19.63
CA LEU A 1184 10.91 -32.99 18.30
C LEU A 1184 11.17 -31.94 17.21
N LEU A 1185 10.99 -30.65 17.52
CA LEU A 1185 11.28 -29.54 16.60
C LEU A 1185 12.77 -29.22 16.51
N LEU A 1186 13.48 -29.07 17.64
CA LEU A 1186 14.91 -28.75 17.65
C LEU A 1186 15.75 -29.94 17.17
N GLY A 1187 15.39 -31.17 17.56
CA GLY A 1187 16.04 -32.40 17.09
C GLY A 1187 15.73 -32.73 15.63
N GLY A 1188 14.46 -32.60 15.20
CA GLY A 1188 14.04 -32.83 13.82
C GLY A 1188 14.58 -31.75 12.86
N GLY A 1189 14.64 -30.51 13.34
CA GLY A 1189 15.27 -29.39 12.64
C GLY A 1189 16.76 -29.61 12.45
N ALA A 1190 17.49 -30.00 13.50
CA ALA A 1190 18.90 -30.37 13.40
C ALA A 1190 19.13 -31.55 12.45
N LEU A 1191 18.30 -32.60 12.49
CA LEU A 1191 18.40 -33.73 11.56
C LEU A 1191 18.20 -33.31 10.11
N LEU A 1192 17.21 -32.44 9.84
CA LEU A 1192 16.91 -31.98 8.50
C LEU A 1192 17.99 -31.04 7.96
N THR A 1193 18.46 -30.07 8.75
CA THR A 1193 19.51 -29.12 8.34
C THR A 1193 20.84 -29.83 8.11
N VAL A 1194 21.21 -30.77 8.98
CA VAL A 1194 22.42 -31.56 8.82
C VAL A 1194 22.30 -32.55 7.64
N SER A 1195 21.14 -33.17 7.43
CA SER A 1195 20.91 -34.07 6.27
C SER A 1195 20.93 -33.32 4.94
N LEU A 1196 20.38 -32.09 4.88
CA LEU A 1196 20.41 -31.24 3.69
C LEU A 1196 21.81 -30.68 3.39
N ARG A 1197 22.62 -30.37 4.42
CA ARG A 1197 24.02 -29.95 4.25
C ARG A 1197 24.93 -31.13 3.87
N ALA A 1198 24.58 -32.36 4.26
CA ALA A 1198 25.30 -33.57 3.90
C ALA A 1198 25.15 -34.01 2.43
N PHE A 1199 24.37 -33.28 1.62
CA PHE A 1199 24.36 -33.44 0.16
C PHE A 1199 25.67 -32.86 -0.43
N GLY A 1200 26.74 -33.65 -0.39
CA GLY A 1200 28.03 -33.31 -0.99
C GLY A 1200 29.11 -34.42 -0.86
N PRO A 1201 30.33 -34.17 -1.36
CA PRO A 1201 31.45 -35.13 -1.35
C PRO A 1201 32.07 -35.54 0.01
N PRO A 1202 31.93 -34.83 1.16
CA PRO A 1202 32.86 -35.00 2.27
C PRO A 1202 32.64 -36.25 3.15
N LEU A 1203 31.62 -37.07 2.88
CA LEU A 1203 31.47 -38.37 3.56
C LEU A 1203 32.34 -39.47 2.95
N TRP A 1204 32.99 -39.22 1.80
CA TRP A 1204 33.85 -40.19 1.13
C TRP A 1204 35.06 -40.59 1.99
N ASP A 1205 35.52 -39.70 2.88
CA ASP A 1205 36.77 -39.89 3.64
C ASP A 1205 36.61 -40.72 4.93
N LEU A 1206 35.38 -40.91 5.44
CA LEU A 1206 35.15 -41.61 6.72
C LEU A 1206 34.56 -43.02 6.61
N THR A 1207 34.11 -43.46 5.43
CA THR A 1207 33.48 -44.78 5.29
C THR A 1207 33.89 -45.49 4.01
N LEU A 1208 35.09 -46.09 4.01
CA LEU A 1208 35.49 -47.15 3.05
C LEU A 1208 34.61 -48.42 3.12
N LEU A 1209 33.46 -48.41 3.83
CA LEU A 1209 32.62 -49.60 4.07
C LEU A 1209 31.11 -49.42 3.76
N LEU A 1210 30.55 -48.20 3.61
CA LEU A 1210 29.10 -48.01 3.44
C LEU A 1210 28.74 -46.88 2.46
N PRO A 1211 27.85 -47.12 1.47
CA PRO A 1211 27.32 -46.08 0.59
C PRO A 1211 26.49 -45.00 1.31
N ASN A 1212 26.55 -43.76 0.82
CA ASN A 1212 25.87 -42.57 1.39
C ASN A 1212 24.35 -42.72 1.58
N TRP A 1213 23.67 -43.60 0.83
CA TRP A 1213 22.22 -43.82 0.95
C TRP A 1213 21.83 -44.71 2.14
N VAL A 1214 22.76 -45.52 2.67
CA VAL A 1214 22.46 -46.52 3.70
C VAL A 1214 22.03 -45.89 5.04
N PRO A 1215 22.68 -44.84 5.58
CA PRO A 1215 22.24 -44.21 6.82
C PRO A 1215 20.79 -43.71 6.73
N PHE A 1216 20.42 -43.08 5.61
CA PHE A 1216 19.06 -42.57 5.38
C PHE A 1216 18.03 -43.69 5.22
N ALA A 1217 18.36 -44.78 4.52
CA ALA A 1217 17.49 -45.95 4.38
C ALA A 1217 17.23 -46.62 5.74
N VAL A 1218 18.27 -46.76 6.57
CA VAL A 1218 18.17 -47.34 7.92
C VAL A 1218 17.31 -46.45 8.83
N LEU A 1219 17.56 -45.13 8.83
CA LEU A 1219 16.76 -44.14 9.56
C LEU A 1219 15.28 -44.15 9.11
N GLY A 1220 15.02 -44.15 7.81
CA GLY A 1220 13.67 -44.22 7.24
C GLY A 1220 12.93 -45.52 7.60
N LEU A 1221 13.62 -46.67 7.53
CA LEU A 1221 13.07 -47.97 7.93
C LEU A 1221 12.78 -48.03 9.43
N LEU A 1222 13.66 -47.50 10.28
CA LEU A 1222 13.45 -47.41 11.72
C LEU A 1222 12.19 -46.58 12.05
N LEU A 1223 12.00 -45.45 11.38
CA LEU A 1223 10.81 -44.62 11.56
C LEU A 1223 9.53 -45.35 11.12
N LEU A 1224 9.56 -46.08 9.99
CA LEU A 1224 8.42 -46.91 9.57
C LEU A 1224 8.12 -48.04 10.57
N LEU A 1225 9.14 -48.72 11.10
CA LEU A 1225 8.98 -49.78 12.10
C LEU A 1225 8.39 -49.24 13.41
N ILE A 1226 8.85 -48.07 13.86
CA ILE A 1226 8.32 -47.40 15.05
C ILE A 1226 6.86 -47.00 14.81
N GLY A 1227 6.53 -46.44 13.65
CA GLY A 1227 5.16 -46.10 13.24
C GLY A 1227 4.23 -47.33 13.21
N ALA A 1228 4.70 -48.44 12.64
CA ALA A 1228 3.96 -49.69 12.55
C ALA A 1228 3.72 -50.33 13.93
N ARG A 1229 4.73 -50.32 14.82
CA ARG A 1229 4.61 -50.81 16.20
C ARG A 1229 3.63 -49.97 17.01
N TYR A 1230 3.63 -48.66 16.79
CA TYR A 1230 2.68 -47.74 17.42
C TYR A 1230 1.24 -48.03 16.96
N GLU A 1231 1.00 -48.21 15.64
CA GLU A 1231 -0.32 -48.58 15.10
C GLU A 1231 -0.81 -49.93 15.68
N ALA A 1232 0.07 -50.93 15.76
CA ALA A 1232 -0.23 -52.25 16.29
C ALA A 1232 -0.67 -52.19 17.77
N ASN A 1233 0.04 -51.42 18.60
CA ASN A 1233 -0.31 -51.23 20.01
C ASN A 1233 -1.65 -50.50 20.17
N LEU A 1234 -1.90 -49.49 19.34
CA LEU A 1234 -3.15 -48.72 19.40
C LEU A 1234 -4.36 -49.56 18.98
N ASN A 1235 -4.18 -50.47 18.01
CA ASN A 1235 -5.21 -51.43 17.60
C ASN A 1235 -5.45 -52.53 18.64
N ARG A 1236 -4.43 -52.93 19.44
CA ARG A 1236 -4.62 -53.82 20.59
C ARG A 1236 -5.45 -53.14 21.67
N LEU A 1237 -5.13 -51.89 22.02
CA LEU A 1237 -5.88 -51.11 23.01
C LEU A 1237 -7.34 -50.88 22.57
N ARG A 1238 -7.57 -50.61 21.27
CA ARG A 1238 -8.95 -50.48 20.74
C ARG A 1238 -9.72 -51.80 20.71
N ARG A 1239 -9.04 -52.94 20.60
CA ARG A 1239 -9.67 -54.27 20.71
C ARG A 1239 -10.08 -54.52 22.16
N VAL A 1240 -9.16 -54.32 23.10
CA VAL A 1240 -9.45 -54.43 24.53
C VAL A 1240 -10.56 -53.46 24.94
N GLY A 1241 -10.51 -52.20 24.48
CA GLY A 1241 -11.55 -51.22 24.73
C GLY A 1241 -12.92 -51.60 24.13
N ARG A 1242 -12.95 -52.33 23.01
CA ARG A 1242 -14.20 -52.88 22.45
C ARG A 1242 -14.72 -54.08 23.23
N TYR A 1243 -13.84 -54.94 23.76
CA TYR A 1243 -14.25 -56.04 24.64
C TYR A 1243 -14.78 -55.52 25.98
N VAL A 1244 -14.08 -54.55 26.59
CA VAL A 1244 -14.52 -53.90 27.83
C VAL A 1244 -15.81 -53.09 27.61
N GLY A 1245 -15.94 -52.44 26.46
CA GLY A 1245 -17.16 -51.73 26.07
C GLY A 1245 -18.33 -52.62 25.65
N ALA A 1246 -18.12 -53.92 25.44
CA ALA A 1246 -19.17 -54.91 25.19
C ALA A 1246 -19.54 -55.71 26.47
N LEU A 1247 -18.70 -55.63 27.51
CA LEU A 1247 -18.97 -56.14 28.86
C LEU A 1247 -19.69 -55.12 29.76
N ARG A 1248 -19.73 -53.85 29.33
CA ARG A 1248 -20.61 -52.79 29.84
C ARG A 1248 -21.85 -52.71 28.96
#